data_AF-A0A9K3PCM4-F1
#
_entry.id   AF-A0A9K3PCM4-F1
#
_cell.length_a   1.000
_cell.length_b   1.000
_cell.length_c   1.000
_cell.angle_alpha   90.00
_cell.angle_beta   90.00
_cell.angle_gamma   90.00
#
_symmetry.space_group_name_H-M   'P 1'
#
loop_
_entity.id
_entity.type
_entity.pdbx_description
1 polymer ?
#
loop_
_entity_poly.entity_id
_entity_poly.type
_entity_poly.pdbx_seq_one_letter_code
_entity_poly.pdbx_strand_id
1 'polypeptide(L)'
;MRDFSSMWSIDFLVDPLESRHRYHHSNGITNGSTTASFLVTASIPLKDFLGDIHQTSYQEVQQAGGRAARVAIADFCARYFVRQECKELKEIDNNFRSVSLETLDQALLYSKRRQRYQNGSKVCPPYVVERSDFYCQDDNLNLMLRINCCTNHGTPNLQDVEDTCTIPCQQLLSKIFSLDSLIPELLHHIACTVLQQRIRQQLMTMEAVAFLGNGSILPRKSGKSHAPMASPPAVPFQAPKDSRMSQSISIDMGPLAKYLAKSTTPSLQVNNHNMVTLSGLVVPGGITLICGGGYHGKSTTLQAIAMGVYDKIPGDGREWCVSVSSAVTVRAEDGRYVNNCNISAFISNLPTPPGVTKAMDTKHFSSQDASGSTSQAANVVEAMEMGATAMLVDEDISAANFMARDGRMRALVMDESITPLLYRVNGLYQTHKISSVVVVGGVGDWLDVPHNVLLLDKYVAYDATKKAQSISYQFSYGHVQYAGRGVVHRLEWDRSGTPIPRRPLDSFAQQYGSDVSVSILDGGHALSLHRDNDDSDAMQVIDDDEEGCADASRIQQFLSRKQLYASGVCVAWLLQRAPNNPHAGLQSLLQQLDDLLDNGGMNQILQDLREERNGSKHSKAWIHTLETVGYLERPRSFEIGQVLTRLHGIKMEEIPVEDDGEEEAARLEEERKKKALAELWAKRKSKSIE
;
A
#
# COMPACT_ATOMS: atom_id res chain seq x y z
N MET A 1 6.75 42.39 -6.57
CA MET A 1 5.88 41.20 -6.69
C MET A 1 5.89 40.83 -8.16
N ARG A 2 6.28 39.60 -8.52
CA ARG A 2 6.12 39.12 -9.89
C ARG A 2 4.61 39.03 -10.19
N ASP A 3 4.19 39.50 -11.35
CA ASP A 3 2.80 39.36 -11.78
C ASP A 3 2.60 37.92 -12.30
N PHE A 4 2.06 37.06 -11.44
CA PHE A 4 1.90 35.62 -11.70
C PHE A 4 0.60 35.28 -12.44
N SER A 5 -0.28 36.26 -12.68
CA SER A 5 -1.63 35.99 -13.17
C SER A 5 -1.68 35.44 -14.60
N SER A 6 -0.61 35.48 -15.39
CA SER A 6 -0.58 34.93 -16.75
C SER A 6 0.18 33.60 -16.88
N MET A 7 0.68 33.02 -15.77
CA MET A 7 1.54 31.83 -15.81
C MET A 7 0.77 30.51 -15.74
N TRP A 8 -0.45 30.52 -15.24
CA TRP A 8 -1.31 29.34 -15.17
C TRP A 8 -2.07 29.17 -16.49
N SER A 9 -1.91 28.02 -17.14
CA SER A 9 -2.83 27.56 -18.18
C SER A 9 -4.09 27.04 -17.52
N ILE A 10 -5.26 27.52 -17.93
CA ILE A 10 -6.55 27.17 -17.34
C ILE A 10 -7.45 26.61 -18.42
N ASP A 11 -8.03 25.44 -18.18
CA ASP A 11 -9.10 24.87 -18.98
C ASP A 11 -10.30 24.52 -18.07
N PHE A 12 -11.50 24.58 -18.63
CA PHE A 12 -12.74 24.29 -17.91
C PHE A 12 -13.43 23.06 -18.51
N LEU A 13 -14.10 22.31 -17.64
CA LEU A 13 -14.89 21.14 -18.02
C LEU A 13 -16.23 21.17 -17.29
N VAL A 14 -17.24 20.55 -17.91
CA VAL A 14 -18.54 20.33 -17.24
C VAL A 14 -18.33 19.45 -16.02
N ASP A 15 -18.87 19.86 -14.87
CA ASP A 15 -18.82 19.05 -13.64
C ASP A 15 -19.89 17.94 -13.69
N PRO A 16 -19.50 16.65 -13.70
CA PRO A 16 -20.46 15.55 -13.67
C PRO A 16 -21.39 15.60 -12.45
N LEU A 17 -20.89 16.10 -11.31
CA LEU A 17 -21.62 16.18 -10.05
C LEU A 17 -22.74 17.24 -10.07
N GLU A 18 -22.71 18.20 -11.00
CA GLU A 18 -23.68 19.29 -11.06
C GLU A 18 -25.10 18.78 -11.33
N SER A 19 -25.23 17.74 -12.16
CA SER A 19 -26.51 17.08 -12.45
C SER A 19 -27.15 16.47 -11.20
N ARG A 20 -26.37 15.75 -10.38
CA ARG A 20 -26.79 15.16 -9.10
C ARG A 20 -27.20 16.21 -8.07
N HIS A 21 -26.50 17.34 -8.01
CA HIS A 21 -26.82 18.41 -7.05
C HIS A 21 -28.10 19.18 -7.41
N ARG A 22 -28.46 19.30 -8.70
CA ARG A 22 -29.73 19.93 -9.12
C ARG A 22 -30.97 19.16 -8.63
N TYR A 23 -30.91 17.84 -8.50
CA TYR A 23 -32.01 17.03 -7.97
C TYR A 23 -32.29 17.26 -6.48
N HIS A 24 -31.29 17.69 -5.70
CA HIS A 24 -31.43 17.95 -4.26
C HIS A 24 -31.54 19.43 -3.88
N HIS A 25 -31.25 20.36 -4.79
CA HIS A 25 -31.28 21.80 -4.55
C HIS A 25 -32.48 22.55 -5.18
N SER A 26 -33.58 21.85 -5.47
CA SER A 26 -34.84 22.47 -5.94
C SER A 26 -35.49 23.48 -4.96
N ASN A 27 -34.88 23.77 -3.80
CA ASN A 27 -35.40 24.73 -2.80
C ASN A 27 -34.32 25.72 -2.31
N GLY A 28 -33.64 26.42 -3.23
CA GLY A 28 -32.55 27.34 -2.85
C GLY A 28 -32.41 28.61 -3.66
N ILE A 29 -33.47 29.12 -4.30
CA ILE A 29 -33.43 30.51 -4.82
C ILE A 29 -33.48 31.43 -3.60
N THR A 30 -32.32 31.88 -3.14
CA THR A 30 -32.23 32.96 -2.16
C THR A 30 -31.60 34.16 -2.86
N ASN A 31 -32.37 35.24 -2.98
CA ASN A 31 -31.94 36.57 -3.45
C ASN A 31 -31.43 36.67 -4.90
N GLY A 32 -32.15 36.11 -5.88
CA GLY A 32 -31.97 36.44 -7.31
C GLY A 32 -30.66 36.01 -7.97
N SER A 33 -29.70 35.43 -7.23
CA SER A 33 -28.44 34.91 -7.75
C SER A 33 -28.50 33.40 -8.01
N THR A 34 -27.90 32.98 -9.12
CA THR A 34 -27.75 31.57 -9.53
C THR A 34 -26.32 31.11 -9.28
N THR A 35 -26.13 29.86 -8.86
CA THR A 35 -24.79 29.25 -8.71
C THR A 35 -24.70 28.05 -9.64
N ALA A 36 -23.59 27.95 -10.37
CA ALA A 36 -23.25 26.80 -11.19
C ALA A 36 -21.81 26.38 -10.91
N SER A 37 -21.54 25.08 -11.01
CA SER A 37 -20.21 24.52 -10.75
C SER A 37 -19.64 23.86 -11.99
N PHE A 38 -18.32 23.98 -12.14
CA PHE A 38 -17.54 23.39 -13.22
C PHE A 38 -16.26 22.79 -12.64
N LEU A 39 -15.58 21.96 -13.42
CA LEU A 39 -14.23 21.54 -13.13
C LEU A 39 -13.25 22.50 -13.79
N VAL A 40 -12.14 22.76 -13.12
CA VAL A 40 -11.04 23.56 -13.65
C VAL A 40 -9.76 22.74 -13.58
N THR A 41 -9.10 22.60 -14.72
CA THR A 41 -7.75 22.06 -14.80
C THR A 41 -6.78 23.21 -14.96
N ALA A 42 -5.80 23.31 -14.06
CA ALA A 42 -4.79 24.35 -14.07
C ALA A 42 -3.40 23.73 -14.18
N SER A 43 -2.55 24.29 -15.03
CA SER A 43 -1.18 23.81 -15.23
C SER A 43 -0.18 24.97 -15.19
N ILE A 44 0.97 24.74 -14.57
CA ILE A 44 2.09 25.70 -14.55
C ILE A 44 3.42 24.94 -14.67
N PRO A 45 4.37 25.40 -15.51
CA PRO A 45 5.71 24.80 -15.55
C PRO A 45 6.41 24.90 -14.20
N LEU A 46 7.08 23.82 -13.79
CA LEU A 46 7.77 23.76 -12.49
C LEU A 46 8.88 24.81 -12.37
N LYS A 47 9.55 25.15 -13.47
CA LYS A 47 10.53 26.26 -13.51
C LYS A 47 9.91 27.60 -13.12
N ASP A 48 8.67 27.84 -13.55
CA ASP A 48 7.94 29.09 -13.31
C ASP A 48 7.33 29.08 -11.92
N PHE A 49 6.82 27.92 -11.48
CA PHE A 49 6.26 27.70 -10.15
C PHE A 49 7.29 27.75 -9.02
N LEU A 50 8.48 27.16 -9.19
CA LEU A 50 9.54 27.28 -8.18
C LEU A 50 10.25 28.63 -8.24
N GLY A 51 10.15 29.30 -9.39
CA GLY A 51 10.72 30.61 -9.68
C GLY A 51 12.26 30.65 -9.66
N ASP A 52 12.83 31.65 -10.33
CA ASP A 52 14.26 32.01 -10.21
C ASP A 52 14.62 32.63 -8.85
N ILE A 53 14.11 32.13 -7.73
CA ILE A 53 14.43 32.74 -6.43
C ILE A 53 15.95 32.67 -6.15
N HIS A 54 16.71 31.81 -6.85
CA HIS A 54 18.18 31.91 -6.97
C HIS A 54 18.78 31.23 -8.22
N GLN A 55 18.04 30.97 -9.32
CA GLN A 55 18.39 30.03 -10.41
C GLN A 55 18.70 28.57 -9.96
N THR A 56 18.81 28.34 -8.64
CA THR A 56 19.26 27.08 -8.05
C THR A 56 18.09 26.16 -7.69
N SER A 57 16.97 26.66 -7.18
CA SER A 57 15.88 25.82 -6.62
C SER A 57 15.32 24.77 -7.60
N TYR A 58 14.98 25.14 -8.84
CA TYR A 58 14.44 24.20 -9.83
C TYR A 58 15.48 23.17 -10.27
N GLN A 59 16.70 23.60 -10.62
CA GLN A 59 17.76 22.68 -11.03
C GLN A 59 18.18 21.75 -9.89
N GLU A 60 18.25 22.25 -8.65
CA GLU A 60 18.54 21.47 -7.44
C GLU A 60 17.49 20.38 -7.23
N VAL A 61 16.20 20.73 -7.37
CA VAL A 61 15.08 19.80 -7.19
C VAL A 61 15.02 18.76 -8.31
N GLN A 62 15.27 19.16 -9.56
CA GLN A 62 15.23 18.27 -10.72
C GLN A 62 16.41 17.28 -10.72
N GLN A 63 17.63 17.76 -10.42
CA GLN A 63 18.84 16.92 -10.40
C GLN A 63 18.89 16.00 -9.19
N ALA A 64 18.41 16.44 -8.02
CA ALA A 64 18.51 15.65 -6.80
C ALA A 64 17.25 14.82 -6.49
N GLY A 65 16.06 15.24 -6.93
CA GLY A 65 14.82 14.72 -6.37
C GLY A 65 14.06 13.70 -7.21
N GLY A 66 14.22 13.72 -8.54
CA GLY A 66 13.51 12.82 -9.46
C GLY A 66 11.99 12.78 -9.24
N ARG A 67 11.40 11.58 -9.32
CA ARG A 67 9.96 11.33 -9.07
C ARG A 67 9.54 11.69 -7.64
N ALA A 68 10.38 11.42 -6.64
CA ALA A 68 10.07 11.69 -5.24
C ALA A 68 9.82 13.19 -4.98
N ALA A 69 10.63 14.05 -5.58
CA ALA A 69 10.42 15.50 -5.47
C ALA A 69 9.13 15.96 -6.16
N ARG A 70 8.81 15.41 -7.34
CA ARG A 70 7.56 15.71 -8.06
C ARG A 70 6.33 15.38 -7.23
N VAL A 71 6.31 14.19 -6.61
CA VAL A 71 5.23 13.78 -5.71
C VAL A 71 5.17 14.69 -4.48
N ALA A 72 6.32 15.04 -3.89
CA ALA A 72 6.39 15.93 -2.74
C ALA A 72 5.90 17.36 -3.05
N ILE A 73 6.20 17.91 -4.23
CA ILE A 73 5.67 19.21 -4.68
C ILE A 73 4.15 19.17 -4.75
N ALA A 74 3.60 18.16 -5.42
CA ALA A 74 2.17 18.01 -5.60
C ALA A 74 1.44 17.81 -4.26
N ASP A 75 1.95 16.93 -3.39
CA ASP A 75 1.40 16.70 -2.05
C ASP A 75 1.42 17.97 -1.19
N PHE A 76 2.54 18.69 -1.18
CA PHE A 76 2.65 19.95 -0.46
C PHE A 76 1.64 20.98 -0.98
N CYS A 77 1.51 21.14 -2.30
CA CYS A 77 0.55 22.08 -2.90
C CYS A 77 -0.90 21.72 -2.55
N ALA A 78 -1.25 20.42 -2.56
CA ALA A 78 -2.57 19.95 -2.16
C ALA A 78 -2.88 20.31 -0.70
N ARG A 79 -1.93 20.03 0.22
CA ARG A 79 -2.07 20.36 1.65
C ARG A 79 -2.17 21.86 1.87
N TYR A 80 -1.33 22.62 1.17
CA TYR A 80 -1.30 24.07 1.28
C TYR A 80 -2.62 24.68 0.80
N PHE A 81 -3.13 24.23 -0.35
CA PHE A 81 -4.44 24.63 -0.85
C PHE A 81 -5.54 24.34 0.16
N VAL A 82 -5.57 23.15 0.79
CA VAL A 82 -6.57 22.79 1.81
C VAL A 82 -6.57 23.76 3.01
N ARG A 83 -5.39 24.22 3.45
CA ARG A 83 -5.21 25.13 4.59
C ARG A 83 -5.63 26.58 4.31
N GLN A 84 -5.62 27.03 3.06
CA GLN A 84 -5.98 28.41 2.74
C GLN A 84 -7.45 28.73 3.05
N GLU A 85 -7.68 29.91 3.61
CA GLU A 85 -9.02 30.43 3.93
C GLU A 85 -9.61 31.27 2.79
N CYS A 86 -8.79 32.03 2.07
CA CYS A 86 -9.24 32.88 0.96
C CYS A 86 -9.19 32.11 -0.36
N LYS A 87 -10.33 31.50 -0.73
CA LYS A 87 -10.51 30.78 -2.01
C LYS A 87 -11.63 31.37 -2.86
N GLU A 88 -11.94 32.63 -2.65
CA GLU A 88 -13.05 33.32 -3.31
C GLU A 88 -12.58 34.70 -3.77
N LEU A 89 -12.97 35.05 -4.99
CA LEU A 89 -12.93 36.41 -5.52
C LEU A 89 -14.37 36.89 -5.71
N LYS A 90 -14.62 38.14 -5.34
CA LYS A 90 -15.93 38.80 -5.44
C LYS A 90 -15.84 39.94 -6.44
N GLU A 91 -16.99 40.35 -6.95
CA GLU A 91 -17.15 41.48 -7.87
C GLU A 91 -16.31 41.27 -9.13
N ILE A 92 -16.51 40.14 -9.82
CA ILE A 92 -15.78 39.79 -11.04
C ILE A 92 -16.19 40.73 -12.16
N ASP A 93 -17.49 40.76 -12.48
CA ASP A 93 -18.08 41.69 -13.44
C ASP A 93 -19.59 41.88 -13.17
N ASN A 94 -20.30 42.50 -14.12
CA ASN A 94 -21.75 42.75 -14.01
C ASN A 94 -22.59 41.47 -13.99
N ASN A 95 -22.09 40.34 -14.51
CA ASN A 95 -22.80 39.07 -14.64
C ASN A 95 -22.37 38.04 -13.58
N PHE A 96 -21.08 37.98 -13.25
CA PHE A 96 -20.45 37.10 -12.27
C PHE A 96 -20.18 37.87 -10.97
N ARG A 97 -20.94 37.51 -9.95
CA ARG A 97 -20.84 38.08 -8.61
C ARG A 97 -19.60 37.61 -7.86
N SER A 98 -19.30 36.31 -7.95
CA SER A 98 -18.15 35.72 -7.26
C SER A 98 -17.75 34.39 -7.88
N VAL A 99 -16.48 34.06 -7.73
CA VAL A 99 -15.87 32.80 -8.15
C VAL A 99 -15.13 32.23 -6.95
N SER A 100 -15.33 30.94 -6.67
CA SER A 100 -14.57 30.24 -5.63
C SER A 100 -14.02 28.90 -6.09
N LEU A 101 -12.88 28.49 -5.52
CA LEU A 101 -12.24 27.21 -5.79
C LEU A 101 -12.33 26.27 -4.60
N GLU A 102 -12.65 25.01 -4.86
CA GLU A 102 -12.65 23.96 -3.86
C GLU A 102 -11.99 22.67 -4.35
N THR A 103 -11.55 21.84 -3.42
CA THR A 103 -10.98 20.52 -3.73
C THR A 103 -12.09 19.56 -4.16
N LEU A 104 -11.78 18.58 -5.00
CA LEU A 104 -12.74 17.54 -5.41
C LEU A 104 -13.33 16.76 -4.21
N ASP A 105 -12.54 16.57 -3.15
CA ASP A 105 -13.03 16.00 -1.88
C ASP A 105 -14.18 16.79 -1.24
N GLN A 106 -14.16 18.12 -1.36
CA GLN A 106 -15.19 19.00 -0.79
C GLN A 106 -16.46 18.97 -1.63
N ALA A 107 -16.32 18.84 -2.95
CA ALA A 107 -17.41 18.71 -3.89
C ALA A 107 -18.32 17.51 -3.56
N LEU A 108 -17.73 16.41 -3.06
CA LEU A 108 -18.46 15.20 -2.70
C LEU A 108 -19.22 15.27 -1.36
N LEU A 109 -19.07 16.33 -0.58
CA LEU A 109 -19.73 16.44 0.72
C LEU A 109 -21.17 16.95 0.59
N TYR A 110 -22.14 16.16 1.06
CA TYR A 110 -23.51 16.62 1.27
C TYR A 110 -23.57 17.85 2.20
N SER A 111 -24.56 18.73 1.99
CA SER A 111 -24.69 20.05 2.66
C SER A 111 -24.45 20.06 4.18
N LYS A 112 -25.04 19.11 4.94
CA LYS A 112 -24.85 19.00 6.41
C LYS A 112 -23.42 18.60 6.80
N ARG A 113 -22.74 17.75 6.02
CA ARG A 113 -21.33 17.40 6.25
C ARG A 113 -20.39 18.50 5.79
N ARG A 114 -20.77 19.24 4.74
CA ARG A 114 -20.04 20.41 4.22
C ARG A 114 -19.93 21.52 5.27
N GLN A 115 -21.01 21.80 6.02
CA GLN A 115 -20.98 22.74 7.15
C GLN A 115 -20.04 22.29 8.28
N ARG A 116 -20.00 21.00 8.63
CA ARG A 116 -19.05 20.47 9.63
C ARG A 116 -17.61 20.47 9.12
N TYR A 117 -17.41 20.23 7.83
CA TYR A 117 -16.09 20.24 7.19
C TYR A 117 -15.51 21.66 7.12
N GLN A 118 -16.35 22.67 6.90
CA GLN A 118 -15.97 24.08 6.98
C GLN A 118 -15.59 24.50 8.41
N ASN A 119 -16.27 23.95 9.42
CA ASN A 119 -16.05 24.27 10.83
C ASN A 119 -15.03 23.36 11.55
N GLY A 120 -14.46 22.38 10.87
CA GLY A 120 -13.58 21.36 11.44
C GLY A 120 -12.10 21.52 11.05
N SER A 121 -11.20 20.94 11.85
CA SER A 121 -9.78 20.82 11.46
C SER A 121 -9.67 19.91 10.23
N LYS A 122 -9.21 20.47 9.11
CA LYS A 122 -8.98 19.73 7.85
C LYS A 122 -7.71 18.87 8.01
N VAL A 123 -7.85 17.67 8.55
CA VAL A 123 -6.72 16.77 8.82
C VAL A 123 -6.40 15.96 7.56
N CYS A 124 -5.28 16.28 6.91
CA CYS A 124 -4.70 15.43 5.87
C CYS A 124 -3.93 14.27 6.52
N PRO A 125 -4.04 13.03 6.02
CA PRO A 125 -3.18 11.93 6.44
C PRO A 125 -1.69 12.30 6.30
N PRO A 126 -0.79 11.79 7.14
CA PRO A 126 0.61 12.25 7.16
C PRO A 126 1.46 11.63 6.04
N TYR A 127 0.86 10.85 5.14
CA TYR A 127 1.58 10.13 4.08
C TYR A 127 1.68 10.98 2.82
N VAL A 128 2.86 10.98 2.20
CA VAL A 128 3.12 11.64 0.91
C VAL A 128 2.90 10.60 -0.19
N VAL A 129 1.84 10.78 -0.97
CA VAL A 129 1.38 9.82 -1.98
C VAL A 129 1.03 10.57 -3.25
N GLU A 130 1.26 9.94 -4.39
CA GLU A 130 0.87 10.45 -5.70
C GLU A 130 -0.66 10.47 -5.83
N ARG A 131 -1.21 11.57 -6.34
CA ARG A 131 -2.65 11.81 -6.47
C ARG A 131 -3.03 12.11 -7.91
N SER A 132 -4.31 11.99 -8.25
CA SER A 132 -4.80 12.36 -9.60
C SER A 132 -5.30 13.81 -9.72
N ASP A 133 -5.48 14.53 -8.61
CA ASP A 133 -5.97 15.92 -8.59
C ASP A 133 -4.85 16.96 -8.43
N PHE A 134 -3.75 16.60 -7.77
CA PHE A 134 -2.52 17.39 -7.71
C PHE A 134 -1.39 16.45 -8.11
N TYR A 135 -0.74 16.73 -9.24
CA TYR A 135 0.33 15.86 -9.76
C TYR A 135 1.30 16.64 -10.63
N CYS A 136 2.51 16.14 -10.76
CA CYS A 136 3.50 16.70 -11.68
C CYS A 136 3.71 15.75 -12.86
N GLN A 137 3.50 16.24 -14.08
CA GLN A 137 3.69 15.49 -15.33
C GLN A 137 4.31 16.42 -16.38
N ASP A 138 5.26 15.90 -17.16
CA ASP A 138 5.96 16.63 -18.22
C ASP A 138 6.55 17.98 -17.74
N ASP A 139 7.10 17.96 -16.52
CA ASP A 139 7.67 19.14 -15.85
C ASP A 139 6.68 20.27 -15.54
N ASN A 140 5.39 19.98 -15.56
CA ASN A 140 4.33 20.88 -15.12
C ASN A 140 3.70 20.38 -13.82
N LEU A 141 3.34 21.31 -12.94
CA LEU A 141 2.41 21.06 -11.83
C LEU A 141 0.99 21.20 -12.37
N ASN A 142 0.22 20.12 -12.29
CA ASN A 142 -1.16 20.04 -12.75
C ASN A 142 -2.10 19.92 -11.55
N LEU A 143 -3.17 20.72 -11.58
CA LEU A 143 -4.20 20.81 -10.57
C LEU A 143 -5.57 20.54 -11.21
N MET A 144 -6.40 19.76 -10.55
CA MET A 144 -7.80 19.57 -10.89
C MET A 144 -8.66 19.95 -9.69
N LEU A 145 -9.45 21.01 -9.86
CA LEU A 145 -10.27 21.61 -8.81
C LEU A 145 -11.71 21.76 -9.31
N ARG A 146 -12.60 22.05 -8.37
CA ARG A 146 -13.96 22.50 -8.69
C ARG A 146 -14.03 24.02 -8.54
N ILE A 147 -14.61 24.68 -9.53
CA ILE A 147 -14.93 26.10 -9.50
C ILE A 147 -16.44 26.27 -9.31
N ASN A 148 -16.82 27.13 -8.37
CA ASN A 148 -18.20 27.53 -8.15
C ASN A 148 -18.35 28.99 -8.61
N CYS A 149 -19.22 29.21 -9.59
CA CYS A 149 -19.50 30.51 -10.19
C CYS A 149 -20.88 30.98 -9.74
N CYS A 150 -20.94 32.12 -9.06
CA CYS A 150 -22.19 32.77 -8.68
C CYS A 150 -22.46 33.92 -9.64
N THR A 151 -23.63 33.91 -10.28
CA THR A 151 -24.06 34.92 -11.25
C THR A 151 -25.24 35.74 -10.74
N ASN A 152 -25.35 36.97 -11.23
CA ASN A 152 -26.48 37.85 -10.95
C ASN A 152 -27.74 37.44 -11.72
N HIS A 153 -27.58 36.83 -12.90
CA HIS A 153 -28.67 36.41 -13.78
C HIS A 153 -28.33 35.11 -14.52
N GLY A 154 -29.22 34.12 -14.46
CA GLY A 154 -29.14 32.88 -15.25
C GLY A 154 -28.01 31.92 -14.87
N THR A 155 -28.18 30.63 -15.16
CA THR A 155 -27.08 29.65 -15.03
C THR A 155 -26.09 29.84 -16.17
N PRO A 156 -24.81 30.15 -15.90
CA PRO A 156 -23.81 30.31 -16.95
C PRO A 156 -23.57 28.98 -17.67
N ASN A 157 -23.28 29.03 -18.96
CA ASN A 157 -22.81 27.87 -19.72
C ASN A 157 -21.27 27.78 -19.65
N LEU A 158 -20.68 26.72 -20.23
CA LEU A 158 -19.23 26.51 -20.20
C LEU A 158 -18.45 27.64 -20.90
N GLN A 159 -18.92 28.11 -22.06
CA GLN A 159 -18.29 29.20 -22.81
C GLN A 159 -18.28 30.51 -22.01
N ASP A 160 -19.39 30.84 -21.34
CA ASP A 160 -19.48 32.04 -20.50
C ASP A 160 -18.42 32.02 -19.39
N VAL A 161 -18.16 30.83 -18.81
CA VAL A 161 -17.15 30.62 -17.77
C VAL A 161 -15.74 30.68 -18.35
N GLU A 162 -15.47 30.07 -19.51
CA GLU A 162 -14.18 30.16 -20.20
C GLU A 162 -13.81 31.63 -20.49
N ASP A 163 -14.74 32.39 -21.05
CA ASP A 163 -14.50 33.77 -21.46
C ASP A 163 -14.29 34.72 -20.26
N THR A 164 -14.97 34.45 -19.13
CA THR A 164 -15.02 35.41 -18.00
C THR A 164 -14.19 34.98 -16.79
N CYS A 165 -14.11 33.69 -16.49
CA CYS A 165 -13.51 33.18 -15.25
C CYS A 165 -12.04 32.79 -15.39
N THR A 166 -11.48 32.74 -16.60
CA THR A 166 -10.05 32.40 -16.82
C THR A 166 -9.12 33.30 -16.01
N ILE A 167 -9.20 34.63 -16.18
CA ILE A 167 -8.35 35.59 -15.47
C ILE A 167 -8.58 35.56 -13.96
N PRO A 168 -9.84 35.59 -13.45
CA PRO A 168 -10.12 35.41 -12.02
C PRO A 168 -9.51 34.14 -11.42
N CYS A 169 -9.59 33.01 -12.13
CA CYS A 169 -8.98 31.76 -11.68
C CYS A 169 -7.47 31.87 -11.55
N GLN A 170 -6.80 32.44 -12.55
CA GLN A 170 -5.35 32.64 -12.51
C GLN A 170 -4.94 33.57 -11.36
N GLN A 171 -5.70 34.65 -11.14
CA GLN A 171 -5.49 35.57 -10.01
C GLN A 171 -5.65 34.86 -8.66
N LEU A 172 -6.69 34.04 -8.52
CA LEU A 172 -6.96 33.32 -7.28
C LEU A 172 -5.89 32.26 -7.00
N LEU A 173 -5.46 31.49 -8.01
CA LEU A 173 -4.36 30.53 -7.87
C LEU A 173 -3.04 31.22 -7.53
N SER A 174 -2.74 32.35 -8.17
CA SER A 174 -1.54 33.15 -7.89
C SER A 174 -1.56 33.74 -6.48
N LYS A 175 -2.74 34.15 -5.99
CA LYS A 175 -2.93 34.62 -4.62
C LYS A 175 -2.78 33.49 -3.61
N ILE A 176 -3.35 32.32 -3.91
CA ILE A 176 -3.25 31.13 -3.07
C ILE A 176 -1.78 30.71 -2.97
N PHE A 177 -1.11 30.49 -4.08
CA PHE A 177 0.29 30.06 -4.14
C PHE A 177 1.25 31.26 -4.20
N SER A 178 1.19 32.16 -3.22
CA SER A 178 2.16 33.26 -3.13
C SER A 178 3.53 32.72 -2.68
N LEU A 179 4.44 32.55 -3.64
CA LEU A 179 5.64 31.70 -3.50
C LEU A 179 6.71 32.24 -2.53
N ASP A 180 6.84 33.56 -2.38
CA ASP A 180 7.95 34.15 -1.63
C ASP A 180 7.98 33.72 -0.15
N SER A 181 6.81 33.45 0.45
CA SER A 181 6.69 32.93 1.82
C SER A 181 6.63 31.40 1.89
N LEU A 182 6.30 30.73 0.78
CA LEU A 182 5.98 29.31 0.71
C LEU A 182 7.21 28.41 0.49
N ILE A 183 8.16 28.92 -0.30
CA ILE A 183 9.28 28.17 -0.85
C ILE A 183 10.16 27.47 0.22
N PRO A 184 10.47 28.08 1.38
CA PRO A 184 11.25 27.40 2.41
C PRO A 184 10.55 26.14 2.96
N GLU A 185 9.24 26.19 3.20
CA GLU A 185 8.47 25.04 3.69
C GLU A 185 8.34 23.96 2.62
N LEU A 186 8.11 24.36 1.36
CA LEU A 186 8.07 23.46 0.22
C LEU A 186 9.40 22.72 0.05
N LEU A 187 10.53 23.43 0.07
CA LEU A 187 11.85 22.82 -0.10
C LEU A 187 12.24 21.92 1.07
N HIS A 188 11.83 22.24 2.30
CA HIS A 188 11.98 21.34 3.44
C HIS A 188 11.14 20.07 3.27
N HIS A 189 9.89 20.20 2.81
CA HIS A 189 9.02 19.07 2.53
C HIS A 189 9.61 18.16 1.43
N ILE A 190 10.10 18.74 0.33
CA ILE A 190 10.79 18.00 -0.75
C ILE A 190 12.02 17.28 -0.20
N ALA A 191 12.90 17.99 0.52
CA ALA A 191 14.14 17.40 1.03
C ALA A 191 13.87 16.24 2.00
N CYS A 192 12.82 16.35 2.83
CA CYS A 192 12.40 15.28 3.73
C CYS A 192 11.94 14.02 2.98
N THR A 193 11.09 14.19 1.96
CA THR A 193 10.59 13.07 1.14
C THR A 193 11.71 12.44 0.33
N VAL A 194 12.60 13.24 -0.27
CA VAL A 194 13.76 12.74 -1.04
C VAL A 194 14.72 11.96 -0.14
N LEU A 195 14.99 12.43 1.09
CA LEU A 195 15.84 11.70 2.03
C LEU A 195 15.23 10.35 2.41
N GLN A 196 13.92 10.28 2.66
CA GLN A 196 13.23 9.02 2.92
C GLN A 196 13.40 8.01 1.78
N GLN A 197 13.26 8.47 0.54
CA GLN A 197 13.46 7.63 -0.63
C GLN A 197 14.91 7.17 -0.81
N ARG A 198 15.89 8.05 -0.56
CA ARG A 198 17.32 7.67 -0.60
C ARG A 198 17.69 6.69 0.52
N ILE A 199 17.13 6.84 1.72
CA ILE A 199 17.27 5.85 2.79
C ILE A 199 16.69 4.50 2.33
N ARG A 200 15.52 4.50 1.69
CA ARG A 200 14.90 3.27 1.17
C ARG A 200 15.76 2.57 0.13
N GLN A 201 16.38 3.32 -0.78
CA GLN A 201 17.35 2.78 -1.74
C GLN A 201 18.58 2.21 -1.04
N GLN A 202 19.11 2.93 -0.04
CA GLN A 202 20.25 2.47 0.75
C GLN A 202 19.95 1.15 1.49
N LEU A 203 18.75 0.98 2.02
CA LEU A 203 18.33 -0.28 2.68
C LEU A 203 18.46 -1.49 1.75
N MET A 204 18.13 -1.33 0.46
CA MET A 204 18.28 -2.41 -0.53
C MET A 204 19.76 -2.82 -0.68
N THR A 205 20.67 -1.84 -0.77
CA THR A 205 22.11 -2.11 -0.89
C THR A 205 22.73 -2.70 0.38
N MET A 206 22.14 -2.42 1.54
CA MET A 206 22.57 -2.95 2.84
C MET A 206 21.95 -4.31 3.16
N GLU A 207 21.14 -4.88 2.25
CA GLU A 207 20.34 -6.08 2.50
C GLU A 207 19.52 -5.95 3.80
N ALA A 208 18.97 -4.77 4.08
CA ALA A 208 18.22 -4.46 5.28
C ALA A 208 16.72 -4.29 4.99
N VAL A 209 15.89 -4.64 5.96
CA VAL A 209 14.42 -4.55 5.85
C VAL A 209 13.92 -3.15 6.15
N ALA A 210 14.45 -2.52 7.21
CA ALA A 210 13.96 -1.25 7.72
C ALA A 210 15.05 -0.47 8.47
N PHE A 211 14.85 0.84 8.54
CA PHE A 211 15.60 1.79 9.37
C PHE A 211 14.62 2.59 10.23
N LEU A 212 14.86 2.65 11.55
CA LEU A 212 14.13 3.52 12.49
C LEU A 212 15.13 4.50 13.10
N GLY A 213 15.03 5.77 12.68
CA GLY A 213 15.88 6.85 13.18
C GLY A 213 15.73 7.09 14.68
N ASN A 214 16.85 7.35 15.35
CA ASN A 214 16.84 7.76 16.75
C ASN A 214 16.05 9.07 16.92
N GLY A 215 15.25 9.17 17.97
CA GLY A 215 14.37 10.30 18.25
C GLY A 215 12.98 10.20 17.61
N SER A 216 12.70 9.18 16.79
CA SER A 216 11.37 9.00 16.20
C SER A 216 10.27 8.79 17.24
N ILE A 217 9.09 9.38 17.01
CA ILE A 217 7.88 9.19 17.81
C ILE A 217 6.98 8.17 17.10
N LEU A 218 7.12 6.90 17.50
CA LEU A 218 6.32 5.80 16.97
C LEU A 218 4.84 5.85 17.41
N PRO A 219 4.50 6.07 18.70
CA PRO A 219 3.11 6.03 19.15
C PRO A 219 2.30 7.20 18.59
N ARG A 220 1.04 6.94 18.26
CA ARG A 220 0.11 7.96 17.75
C ARG A 220 -0.72 8.55 18.89
N LYS A 221 -1.25 9.75 18.69
CA LYS A 221 -2.07 10.49 19.67
C LYS A 221 -3.24 9.66 20.19
N SER A 222 -3.88 8.87 19.33
CA SER A 222 -4.92 7.90 19.68
C SER A 222 -5.11 6.88 18.55
N GLY A 223 -5.87 5.80 18.79
CA GLY A 223 -6.18 4.80 17.76
C GLY A 223 -6.98 5.32 16.56
N LYS A 224 -7.50 6.55 16.62
CA LYS A 224 -8.23 7.22 15.52
C LYS A 224 -7.47 8.39 14.90
N SER A 225 -6.28 8.71 15.43
CA SER A 225 -5.51 9.87 14.99
C SER A 225 -4.18 9.43 14.42
N HIS A 226 -3.85 9.96 13.25
CA HIS A 226 -2.52 9.79 12.68
C HIS A 226 -1.50 10.78 13.24
N ALA A 227 -1.83 11.71 14.13
CA ALA A 227 -0.86 12.64 14.71
C ALA A 227 0.09 11.90 15.69
N PRO A 228 1.36 12.35 15.85
CA PRO A 228 2.25 11.79 16.84
C PRO A 228 1.72 12.04 18.26
N MET A 229 1.97 11.11 19.18
CA MET A 229 1.72 11.33 20.60
C MET A 229 2.68 12.42 21.12
N ALA A 230 2.17 13.34 21.94
CA ALA A 230 3.02 14.33 22.59
C ALA A 230 4.09 13.64 23.47
N SER A 231 5.30 14.17 23.47
CA SER A 231 6.40 13.74 24.33
C SER A 231 6.69 14.84 25.35
N PRO A 232 6.53 14.60 26.67
CA PRO A 232 6.00 13.39 27.33
C PRO A 232 4.47 13.21 27.16
N PRO A 233 3.90 11.98 27.32
CA PRO A 233 4.54 10.75 27.82
C PRO A 233 5.16 9.84 26.74
N ALA A 234 5.10 10.20 25.45
CA ALA A 234 5.75 9.41 24.41
C ALA A 234 7.27 9.30 24.67
N VAL A 235 7.82 8.09 24.59
CA VAL A 235 9.26 7.84 24.67
C VAL A 235 9.83 7.89 23.24
N PRO A 236 10.74 8.83 22.92
CA PRO A 236 11.41 8.85 21.63
C PRO A 236 12.21 7.57 21.42
N PHE A 237 12.04 6.94 20.27
CA PHE A 237 12.70 5.69 19.94
C PHE A 237 14.22 5.88 19.96
N GLN A 238 14.93 4.92 20.54
CA GLN A 238 16.39 4.86 20.51
C GLN A 238 16.80 3.45 20.16
N ALA A 239 17.74 3.33 19.22
CA ALA A 239 18.36 2.07 18.88
C ALA A 239 19.07 1.47 20.11
N PRO A 240 19.11 0.13 20.22
CA PRO A 240 19.80 -0.54 21.32
C PRO A 240 21.29 -0.16 21.34
N LYS A 241 21.80 0.20 22.53
CA LYS A 241 23.22 0.50 22.72
C LYS A 241 24.08 -0.73 22.46
N ASP A 242 25.27 -0.52 21.91
CA ASP A 242 26.28 -1.56 21.67
C ASP A 242 25.77 -2.77 20.86
N SER A 243 24.83 -2.52 19.94
CA SER A 243 24.22 -3.54 19.09
C SER A 243 24.67 -3.40 17.64
N ARG A 244 24.79 -4.54 16.94
CA ARG A 244 24.99 -4.57 15.48
C ARG A 244 23.82 -3.96 14.69
N MET A 245 22.65 -3.89 15.30
CA MET A 245 21.48 -3.26 14.73
C MET A 245 21.50 -1.73 14.90
N SER A 246 22.42 -1.17 15.70
CA SER A 246 22.60 0.28 15.80
C SER A 246 23.63 0.75 14.79
N GLN A 247 23.19 1.45 13.76
CA GLN A 247 24.05 1.92 12.67
C GLN A 247 23.73 3.36 12.29
N SER A 248 24.68 4.00 11.60
CA SER A 248 24.49 5.33 11.01
C SER A 248 24.46 5.22 9.49
N ILE A 249 23.41 5.74 8.89
CA ILE A 249 23.26 5.84 7.44
C ILE A 249 23.67 7.25 7.01
N SER A 250 24.57 7.37 6.03
CA SER A 250 25.00 8.65 5.47
C SER A 250 24.57 8.74 4.02
N ILE A 251 23.80 9.77 3.69
CA ILE A 251 23.21 9.99 2.38
C ILE A 251 23.69 11.34 1.87
N ASP A 252 24.33 11.36 0.70
CA ASP A 252 24.51 12.61 -0.03
C ASP A 252 23.11 13.13 -0.37
N MET A 253 22.78 14.38 -0.03
CA MET A 253 21.51 15.02 -0.39
C MET A 253 21.72 16.14 -1.41
N GLY A 254 22.97 16.37 -1.84
CA GLY A 254 23.35 17.48 -2.69
C GLY A 254 22.82 18.81 -2.13
N PRO A 255 22.40 19.73 -2.98
CA PRO A 255 21.93 21.03 -2.54
C PRO A 255 20.69 21.01 -1.63
N LEU A 256 19.93 19.91 -1.61
CA LEU A 256 18.76 19.77 -0.74
C LEU A 256 19.11 19.63 0.75
N ALA A 257 20.37 19.27 1.08
CA ALA A 257 20.84 19.06 2.45
C ALA A 257 20.60 20.28 3.36
N LYS A 258 20.78 21.49 2.82
CA LYS A 258 20.61 22.75 3.56
C LYS A 258 19.17 22.95 4.07
N TYR A 259 18.17 22.37 3.41
CA TYR A 259 16.77 22.44 3.82
C TYR A 259 16.44 21.47 4.95
N LEU A 260 17.33 20.54 5.29
CA LEU A 260 17.19 19.61 6.41
C LEU A 260 17.87 20.11 7.69
N ALA A 261 18.78 21.07 7.59
CA ALA A 261 19.58 21.58 8.71
C ALA A 261 18.74 22.24 9.83
N LYS A 262 17.49 22.65 9.54
CA LYS A 262 16.53 23.17 10.52
C LYS A 262 15.58 22.11 11.09
N SER A 263 15.74 20.84 10.71
CA SER A 263 14.90 19.75 11.22
C SER A 263 15.04 19.65 12.74
N THR A 264 13.92 19.52 13.44
CA THR A 264 13.85 19.33 14.89
C THR A 264 14.30 17.94 15.35
N THR A 265 14.77 17.09 14.44
CA THR A 265 15.21 15.73 14.76
C THR A 265 16.64 15.76 15.32
N PRO A 266 16.86 15.39 16.61
CA PRO A 266 18.18 15.50 17.24
C PRO A 266 19.27 14.59 16.64
N SER A 267 18.87 13.56 15.89
CA SER A 267 19.76 12.55 15.30
C SER A 267 20.24 12.87 13.89
N LEU A 268 19.71 13.94 13.27
CA LEU A 268 20.05 14.33 11.91
C LEU A 268 21.23 15.31 11.93
N GLN A 269 22.35 14.91 11.34
CA GLN A 269 23.54 15.75 11.19
C GLN A 269 23.78 16.06 9.72
N VAL A 270 23.91 17.34 9.39
CA VAL A 270 24.28 17.80 8.05
C VAL A 270 25.72 18.31 8.10
N ASN A 271 26.60 17.78 7.25
CA ASN A 271 27.98 18.25 7.16
C ASN A 271 28.17 19.25 6.00
N ASN A 272 29.36 19.86 5.93
CA ASN A 272 29.70 20.87 4.92
C ASN A 272 29.76 20.33 3.47
N HIS A 273 29.66 19.01 3.27
CA HIS A 273 29.71 18.34 1.97
C HIS A 273 28.33 17.83 1.53
N ASN A 274 27.24 18.43 2.02
CA ASN A 274 25.87 18.02 1.71
C ASN A 274 25.48 16.59 2.12
N MET A 275 26.30 15.92 2.93
CA MET A 275 25.97 14.62 3.48
C MET A 275 25.08 14.78 4.70
N VAL A 276 24.02 13.99 4.75
CA VAL A 276 23.12 13.85 5.88
C VAL A 276 23.35 12.49 6.54
N THR A 277 23.73 12.50 7.81
CA THR A 277 23.93 11.29 8.60
C THR A 277 22.82 11.15 9.65
N LEU A 278 22.22 9.95 9.69
CA LEU A 278 21.18 9.57 10.65
C LEU A 278 21.60 8.29 11.37
N SER A 279 21.61 8.32 12.70
CA SER A 279 21.80 7.12 13.52
C SER A 279 20.46 6.52 13.93
N GLY A 280 20.36 5.20 13.94
CA GLY A 280 19.10 4.52 14.24
C GLY A 280 19.24 3.00 14.32
N LEU A 281 18.09 2.33 14.44
CA LEU A 281 17.98 0.88 14.35
C LEU A 281 17.90 0.49 12.87
N VAL A 282 18.87 -0.26 12.38
CA VAL A 282 18.79 -1.00 11.13
C VAL A 282 18.30 -2.41 11.45
N VAL A 283 17.18 -2.82 10.84
CA VAL A 283 16.68 -4.19 10.85
C VAL A 283 17.36 -4.91 9.68
N PRO A 284 18.38 -5.75 9.92
CA PRO A 284 19.09 -6.43 8.84
C PRO A 284 18.22 -7.52 8.21
N GLY A 285 18.60 -7.96 7.02
CA GLY A 285 18.01 -9.13 6.36
C GLY A 285 18.10 -10.39 7.23
N GLY A 286 17.12 -11.26 7.07
CA GLY A 286 16.97 -12.49 7.86
C GLY A 286 15.74 -12.45 8.75
N ILE A 287 15.83 -13.13 9.89
CA ILE A 287 14.72 -13.29 10.83
C ILE A 287 14.99 -12.40 12.04
N THR A 288 14.12 -11.43 12.27
CA THR A 288 14.18 -10.50 13.41
C THR A 288 12.93 -10.66 14.26
N LEU A 289 13.10 -10.93 15.55
CA LEU A 289 11.98 -10.94 16.50
C LEU A 289 11.88 -9.61 17.24
N ILE A 290 10.66 -9.15 17.45
CA ILE A 290 10.33 -8.04 18.35
C ILE A 290 9.62 -8.64 19.57
N CYS A 291 10.34 -8.73 20.68
CA CYS A 291 9.90 -9.37 21.92
C CYS A 291 9.65 -8.35 23.03
N GLY A 292 8.97 -8.78 24.10
CA GLY A 292 8.72 -7.94 25.28
C GLY A 292 7.35 -8.20 25.92
N GLY A 293 7.14 -7.61 27.09
CA GLY A 293 5.86 -7.71 27.82
C GLY A 293 4.69 -7.11 27.03
N GLY A 294 3.46 -7.46 27.45
CA GLY A 294 2.26 -6.78 26.95
C GLY A 294 2.35 -5.28 27.20
N TYR A 295 1.93 -4.46 26.23
CA TYR A 295 1.91 -3.00 26.33
C TYR A 295 3.28 -2.28 26.35
N HIS A 296 4.37 -2.95 25.95
CA HIS A 296 5.72 -2.36 25.91
C HIS A 296 6.11 -1.75 24.54
N GLY A 297 5.19 -1.72 23.56
CA GLY A 297 5.40 -1.06 22.26
C GLY A 297 5.78 -1.98 21.07
N LYS A 298 5.58 -3.30 21.19
CA LYS A 298 5.92 -4.28 20.13
C LYS A 298 5.19 -4.01 18.82
N SER A 299 3.85 -4.08 18.85
CA SER A 299 3.01 -3.81 17.68
C SER A 299 3.16 -2.37 17.19
N THR A 300 3.42 -1.40 18.09
CA THR A 300 3.72 -0.02 17.68
C THR A 300 5.00 0.07 16.85
N THR A 301 6.03 -0.71 17.19
CA THR A 301 7.29 -0.77 16.45
C THR A 301 7.10 -1.49 15.12
N LEU A 302 6.40 -2.62 15.11
CA LEU A 302 6.08 -3.33 13.86
C LEU A 302 5.21 -2.48 12.92
N GLN A 303 4.23 -1.74 13.45
CA GLN A 303 3.40 -0.83 12.67
C GLN A 303 4.22 0.32 12.07
N ALA A 304 5.24 0.82 12.78
CA ALA A 304 6.14 1.82 12.23
C ALA A 304 6.97 1.25 11.06
N ILE A 305 7.40 -0.02 11.16
CA ILE A 305 8.05 -0.75 10.06
C ILE A 305 7.07 -0.98 8.89
N ALA A 306 5.85 -1.43 9.16
CA ALA A 306 4.84 -1.68 8.13
C ALA A 306 4.47 -0.42 7.36
N MET A 307 4.29 0.70 8.05
CA MET A 307 4.04 2.00 7.42
C MET A 307 5.33 2.64 6.87
N GLY A 308 6.51 2.06 7.12
CA GLY A 308 7.81 2.49 6.61
C GLY A 308 7.92 2.52 5.08
N VAL A 309 7.02 1.79 4.41
CA VAL A 309 6.91 1.71 2.94
C VAL A 309 6.41 3.01 2.31
N TYR A 310 5.69 3.84 3.06
CA TYR A 310 5.22 5.16 2.62
C TYR A 310 6.11 6.27 3.16
N ASP A 311 6.29 7.34 2.40
CA ASP A 311 6.94 8.55 2.91
C ASP A 311 5.96 9.35 3.78
N LYS A 312 6.48 10.08 4.76
CA LYS A 312 5.69 10.91 5.67
C LYS A 312 6.11 12.36 5.60
N ILE A 313 5.16 13.22 5.92
CA ILE A 313 5.40 14.66 6.04
C ILE A 313 6.41 14.97 7.15
N PRO A 314 7.15 16.08 7.04
CA PRO A 314 7.96 16.59 8.16
C PRO A 314 7.12 16.76 9.43
N GLY A 315 7.64 16.30 10.58
CA GLY A 315 6.97 16.41 11.87
C GLY A 315 5.95 15.29 12.17
N ASP A 316 5.84 14.25 11.34
CA ASP A 316 5.01 13.06 11.65
C ASP A 316 5.54 12.27 12.86
N GLY A 317 6.83 12.40 13.17
CA GLY A 317 7.56 11.60 14.16
C GLY A 317 8.11 10.29 13.60
N ARG A 318 7.60 9.80 12.46
CA ARG A 318 8.05 8.56 11.79
C ARG A 318 8.65 8.82 10.41
N GLU A 319 8.94 10.07 10.05
CA GLU A 319 9.58 10.43 8.78
C GLU A 319 10.94 9.75 8.61
N TRP A 320 11.62 9.37 9.69
CA TRP A 320 12.86 8.58 9.62
C TRP A 320 12.66 7.09 9.94
N CYS A 321 11.42 6.61 9.88
CA CYS A 321 11.07 5.19 9.90
C CYS A 321 10.75 4.76 8.46
N VAL A 322 11.73 4.11 7.82
CA VAL A 322 11.72 3.76 6.40
C VAL A 322 11.90 2.25 6.26
N SER A 323 11.13 1.62 5.38
CA SER A 323 11.23 0.20 5.06
C SER A 323 11.36 0.01 3.55
N VAL A 324 11.93 -1.12 3.14
CA VAL A 324 11.93 -1.54 1.72
C VAL A 324 10.49 -1.56 1.17
N SER A 325 10.32 -1.16 -0.09
CA SER A 325 9.00 -1.00 -0.73
C SER A 325 8.19 -2.30 -0.79
N SER A 326 8.89 -3.43 -0.88
CA SER A 326 8.38 -4.80 -0.95
C SER A 326 8.09 -5.44 0.42
N ALA A 327 8.13 -4.66 1.51
CA ALA A 327 7.71 -5.13 2.82
C ALA A 327 6.17 -5.20 2.90
N VAL A 328 5.66 -6.40 3.23
CA VAL A 328 4.22 -6.68 3.29
C VAL A 328 3.81 -7.27 4.64
N THR A 329 2.67 -6.82 5.16
CA THR A 329 2.06 -7.42 6.36
C THR A 329 1.32 -8.70 6.01
N VAL A 330 1.55 -9.76 6.79
CA VAL A 330 0.84 -11.03 6.65
C VAL A 330 0.12 -11.36 7.95
N ARG A 331 -1.18 -11.68 7.84
CA ARG A 331 -2.05 -12.00 8.98
C ARG A 331 -3.13 -12.99 8.59
N ALA A 332 -3.87 -13.50 9.58
CA ALA A 332 -5.05 -14.32 9.36
C ALA A 332 -6.22 -13.49 8.82
N GLU A 333 -6.92 -14.05 7.83
CA GLU A 333 -8.05 -13.45 7.13
C GLU A 333 -9.19 -14.47 7.02
N ASP A 334 -9.70 -14.89 8.16
CA ASP A 334 -10.79 -15.88 8.27
C ASP A 334 -12.01 -15.45 7.44
N GLY A 335 -12.53 -16.36 6.62
CA GLY A 335 -13.68 -16.12 5.75
C GLY A 335 -13.35 -15.64 4.34
N ARG A 336 -12.08 -15.42 3.98
CA ARG A 336 -11.74 -14.88 2.66
C ARG A 336 -11.83 -15.91 1.54
N TYR A 337 -12.07 -15.42 0.33
CA TYR A 337 -11.90 -16.17 -0.91
C TYR A 337 -10.42 -16.49 -1.17
N VAL A 338 -10.14 -17.71 -1.65
CA VAL A 338 -8.85 -18.14 -2.19
C VAL A 338 -9.12 -18.97 -3.43
N ASN A 339 -8.42 -18.69 -4.54
CA ASN A 339 -8.54 -19.46 -5.77
C ASN A 339 -7.19 -20.00 -6.20
N ASN A 340 -7.14 -21.31 -6.49
CA ASN A 340 -6.01 -22.00 -7.10
C ASN A 340 -4.64 -21.58 -6.53
N CYS A 341 -4.43 -21.70 -5.22
CA CYS A 341 -3.20 -21.27 -4.54
C CYS A 341 -2.43 -22.47 -3.99
N ASN A 342 -1.11 -22.56 -4.21
CA ASN A 342 -0.29 -23.63 -3.64
C ASN A 342 0.06 -23.36 -2.18
N ILE A 343 -0.75 -23.84 -1.25
CA ILE A 343 -0.51 -23.73 0.20
C ILE A 343 0.18 -24.97 0.79
N SER A 344 0.66 -25.90 -0.04
CA SER A 344 1.23 -27.18 0.39
C SER A 344 2.50 -27.06 1.26
N ALA A 345 3.20 -25.92 1.19
CA ALA A 345 4.30 -25.59 2.10
C ALA A 345 3.87 -25.57 3.58
N PHE A 346 2.62 -25.18 3.82
CA PHE A 346 2.05 -25.00 5.15
C PHE A 346 0.96 -26.02 5.48
N ILE A 347 0.24 -26.55 4.49
CA ILE A 347 -0.89 -27.45 4.70
C ILE A 347 -0.69 -28.71 3.87
N SER A 348 -0.46 -29.86 4.50
CA SER A 348 -0.17 -31.12 3.79
C SER A 348 -1.44 -31.83 3.33
N ASN A 349 -2.29 -32.24 4.29
CA ASN A 349 -3.51 -33.01 4.03
C ASN A 349 -4.70 -32.36 4.77
N LEU A 350 -5.64 -31.75 4.06
CA LEU A 350 -6.86 -31.26 4.70
C LEU A 350 -7.77 -32.44 5.08
N PRO A 351 -8.40 -32.43 6.27
CA PRO A 351 -9.30 -33.51 6.67
C PRO A 351 -10.48 -33.59 5.71
N THR A 352 -10.71 -34.77 5.13
CA THR A 352 -11.87 -35.02 4.28
C THR A 352 -13.09 -35.31 5.16
N PRO A 353 -14.17 -34.50 5.10
CA PRO A 353 -15.38 -34.78 5.88
C PRO A 353 -15.97 -36.15 5.53
N PRO A 354 -16.60 -36.85 6.50
CA PRO A 354 -17.29 -38.11 6.21
C PRO A 354 -18.32 -37.95 5.09
N GLY A 355 -18.22 -38.78 4.04
CA GLY A 355 -19.12 -38.71 2.87
C GLY A 355 -18.59 -37.88 1.69
N VAL A 356 -17.48 -37.14 1.87
CA VAL A 356 -16.78 -36.47 0.76
C VAL A 356 -15.71 -37.43 0.22
N THR A 357 -15.71 -37.67 -1.09
CA THR A 357 -14.83 -38.66 -1.74
C THR A 357 -13.47 -38.09 -2.15
N LYS A 358 -13.34 -36.77 -2.25
CA LYS A 358 -12.12 -36.08 -2.69
C LYS A 358 -11.63 -35.14 -1.60
N ALA A 359 -10.41 -35.39 -1.10
CA ALA A 359 -9.72 -34.44 -0.23
C ALA A 359 -9.45 -33.13 -1.00
N MET A 360 -9.49 -32.00 -0.29
CA MET A 360 -9.08 -30.74 -0.89
C MET A 360 -7.60 -30.80 -1.26
N ASP A 361 -7.29 -30.41 -2.49
CA ASP A 361 -5.92 -30.35 -2.99
C ASP A 361 -5.22 -29.10 -2.43
N THR A 362 -4.11 -29.29 -1.74
CA THR A 362 -3.34 -28.21 -1.11
C THR A 362 -2.38 -27.53 -2.08
N LYS A 363 -2.10 -28.14 -3.25
CA LYS A 363 -1.32 -27.52 -4.33
C LYS A 363 -2.16 -26.59 -5.21
N HIS A 364 -3.45 -26.91 -5.37
CA HIS A 364 -4.41 -26.12 -6.13
C HIS A 364 -5.56 -25.64 -5.24
N PHE A 365 -5.23 -25.13 -4.05
CA PHE A 365 -6.21 -24.85 -3.01
C PHE A 365 -7.16 -23.74 -3.42
N SER A 366 -8.46 -24.02 -3.32
CA SER A 366 -9.54 -23.05 -3.55
C SER A 366 -10.58 -23.17 -2.44
N SER A 367 -11.02 -22.05 -1.88
CA SER A 367 -12.10 -21.98 -0.89
C SER A 367 -12.85 -20.66 -0.99
N GLN A 368 -14.16 -20.70 -0.76
CA GLN A 368 -14.97 -19.49 -0.54
C GLN A 368 -14.88 -19.00 0.91
N ASP A 369 -14.59 -19.90 1.84
CA ASP A 369 -14.53 -19.65 3.27
C ASP A 369 -13.22 -20.24 3.82
N ALA A 370 -12.11 -19.53 3.65
CA ALA A 370 -10.82 -19.99 4.14
C ALA A 370 -10.70 -19.76 5.66
N SER A 371 -10.40 -20.84 6.41
CA SER A 371 -10.08 -20.74 7.84
C SER A 371 -8.89 -19.80 8.13
N GLY A 372 -8.75 -19.34 9.37
CA GLY A 372 -7.63 -18.47 9.79
C GLY A 372 -6.22 -18.98 9.43
N SER A 373 -5.96 -20.29 9.47
CA SER A 373 -4.63 -20.83 9.13
C SER A 373 -4.42 -20.97 7.62
N THR A 374 -5.45 -21.42 6.89
CA THR A 374 -5.39 -21.56 5.42
C THR A 374 -5.36 -20.20 4.72
N SER A 375 -6.09 -19.21 5.26
CA SER A 375 -6.05 -17.83 4.77
C SER A 375 -4.68 -17.17 4.99
N GLN A 376 -4.07 -17.38 6.17
CA GLN A 376 -2.72 -16.87 6.43
C GLN A 376 -1.66 -17.58 5.58
N ALA A 377 -1.79 -18.89 5.35
CA ALA A 377 -0.93 -19.63 4.43
C ALA A 377 -1.03 -19.08 2.99
N ALA A 378 -2.25 -18.86 2.49
CA ALA A 378 -2.47 -18.24 1.19
C ALA A 378 -1.87 -16.83 1.13
N ASN A 379 -2.01 -16.03 2.19
CA ASN A 379 -1.43 -14.69 2.29
C ASN A 379 0.10 -14.69 2.20
N VAL A 380 0.78 -15.66 2.84
CA VAL A 380 2.24 -15.86 2.69
C VAL A 380 2.59 -16.21 1.23
N VAL A 381 1.93 -17.21 0.66
CA VAL A 381 2.21 -17.73 -0.68
C VAL A 381 1.99 -16.66 -1.75
N GLU A 382 0.89 -15.93 -1.66
CA GLU A 382 0.58 -14.81 -2.55
C GLU A 382 1.60 -13.67 -2.41
N ALA A 383 2.03 -13.35 -1.20
CA ALA A 383 3.07 -12.35 -0.99
C ALA A 383 4.41 -12.78 -1.63
N MET A 384 4.76 -14.07 -1.55
CA MET A 384 5.93 -14.61 -2.26
C MET A 384 5.76 -14.49 -3.77
N GLU A 385 4.59 -14.89 -4.30
CA GLU A 385 4.25 -14.80 -5.72
C GLU A 385 4.33 -13.36 -6.25
N MET A 386 3.92 -12.37 -5.45
CA MET A 386 4.01 -10.95 -5.79
C MET A 386 5.42 -10.35 -5.65
N GLY A 387 6.42 -11.14 -5.19
CA GLY A 387 7.81 -10.69 -5.08
C GLY A 387 8.17 -9.97 -3.78
N ALA A 388 7.50 -10.29 -2.66
CA ALA A 388 7.85 -9.72 -1.36
C ALA A 388 9.27 -10.11 -0.94
N THR A 389 10.06 -9.15 -0.45
CA THR A 389 11.41 -9.42 0.12
C THR A 389 11.42 -9.39 1.64
N ALA A 390 10.33 -8.92 2.26
CA ALA A 390 10.16 -8.93 3.71
C ALA A 390 8.70 -9.13 4.11
N MET A 391 8.47 -10.02 5.07
CA MET A 391 7.16 -10.27 5.67
C MET A 391 7.12 -9.76 7.11
N LEU A 392 6.04 -9.06 7.45
CA LEU A 392 5.80 -8.47 8.76
C LEU A 392 4.63 -9.18 9.42
N VAL A 393 4.88 -9.82 10.56
CA VAL A 393 3.91 -10.71 11.21
C VAL A 393 3.76 -10.31 12.67
N ASP A 394 2.50 -10.16 13.11
CA ASP A 394 2.18 -9.93 14.52
C ASP A 394 1.40 -11.13 15.06
N GLU A 395 1.90 -11.72 16.15
CA GLU A 395 1.28 -12.86 16.83
C GLU A 395 -0.17 -12.55 17.24
N ASP A 396 -0.47 -11.32 17.66
CA ASP A 396 -1.78 -10.93 18.19
C ASP A 396 -2.92 -10.98 17.15
N ILE A 397 -2.60 -10.99 15.85
CA ILE A 397 -3.56 -10.99 14.74
C ILE A 397 -3.35 -12.15 13.76
N SER A 398 -2.51 -13.11 14.14
CA SER A 398 -2.20 -14.32 13.38
C SER A 398 -2.98 -15.52 13.92
N ALA A 399 -3.13 -16.56 13.09
CA ALA A 399 -3.68 -17.82 13.56
C ALA A 399 -2.63 -18.52 14.44
N ALA A 400 -2.98 -18.81 15.70
CA ALA A 400 -2.04 -19.39 16.67
C ALA A 400 -1.41 -20.70 16.16
N ASN A 401 -2.22 -21.59 15.59
CA ASN A 401 -1.79 -22.88 15.05
C ASN A 401 -0.90 -22.74 13.80
N PHE A 402 -1.00 -21.61 13.11
CA PHE A 402 -0.11 -21.27 11.99
C PHE A 402 1.21 -20.69 12.48
N MET A 403 1.23 -19.96 13.60
CA MET A 403 2.45 -19.32 14.10
C MET A 403 3.45 -20.33 14.67
N ALA A 404 2.99 -21.22 15.54
CA ALA A 404 3.85 -22.17 16.24
C ALA A 404 3.06 -23.36 16.76
N ARG A 405 3.79 -24.40 17.19
CA ARG A 405 3.19 -25.60 17.78
C ARG A 405 4.10 -26.19 18.84
N ASP A 406 3.63 -26.20 20.09
CA ASP A 406 4.42 -26.66 21.22
C ASP A 406 4.67 -28.18 21.21
N GLY A 407 5.64 -28.62 22.01
CA GLY A 407 6.03 -30.04 22.11
C GLY A 407 4.94 -30.97 22.67
N ARG A 408 4.08 -30.50 23.58
CA ARG A 408 3.00 -31.30 24.17
C ARG A 408 1.90 -31.55 23.14
N MET A 409 1.53 -30.52 22.37
CA MET A 409 0.52 -30.69 21.34
C MET A 409 0.97 -31.62 20.22
N ARG A 410 2.26 -31.57 19.85
CA ARG A 410 2.85 -32.55 18.93
C ARG A 410 2.79 -33.98 19.45
N ALA A 411 3.00 -34.18 20.75
CA ALA A 411 2.91 -35.51 21.36
C ALA A 411 1.47 -36.04 21.41
N LEU A 412 0.48 -35.17 21.58
CA LEU A 412 -0.93 -35.55 21.62
C LEU A 412 -1.51 -35.80 20.21
N VAL A 413 -1.19 -34.94 19.24
CA VAL A 413 -1.71 -34.98 17.87
C VAL A 413 -0.55 -35.13 16.90
N MET A 414 -0.16 -36.38 16.63
CA MET A 414 0.99 -36.70 15.77
C MET A 414 0.71 -36.45 14.28
N ASP A 415 -0.53 -36.67 13.82
CA ASP A 415 -0.95 -36.47 12.44
C ASP A 415 -1.64 -35.10 12.31
N GLU A 416 -0.84 -34.07 12.05
CA GLU A 416 -1.28 -32.68 11.92
C GLU A 416 -1.01 -32.15 10.53
N SER A 417 -2.04 -31.59 9.92
CA SER A 417 -2.01 -31.05 8.56
C SER A 417 -1.21 -29.76 8.45
N ILE A 418 -1.17 -28.98 9.53
CA ILE A 418 -0.57 -27.65 9.55
C ILE A 418 0.92 -27.73 9.92
N THR A 419 1.76 -27.22 9.03
CA THR A 419 3.17 -26.90 9.26
C THR A 419 3.28 -25.43 9.63
N PRO A 420 3.62 -25.09 10.89
CA PRO A 420 3.72 -23.70 11.33
C PRO A 420 4.75 -22.87 10.55
N LEU A 421 4.50 -21.56 10.48
CA LEU A 421 5.41 -20.56 9.93
C LEU A 421 6.80 -20.63 10.56
N LEU A 422 6.87 -20.86 11.88
CA LEU A 422 8.13 -21.08 12.60
C LEU A 422 9.05 -22.10 11.91
N TYR A 423 8.51 -23.12 11.25
CA TYR A 423 9.29 -24.16 10.58
C TYR A 423 9.71 -23.79 9.16
N ARG A 424 9.15 -22.71 8.61
CA ARG A 424 9.37 -22.27 7.23
C ARG A 424 10.12 -20.94 7.11
N VAL A 425 10.17 -20.12 8.16
CA VAL A 425 10.87 -18.81 8.13
C VAL A 425 12.34 -18.90 7.73
N ASN A 426 13.04 -19.98 8.11
CA ASN A 426 14.43 -20.18 7.68
C ASN A 426 14.53 -20.48 6.18
N GLY A 427 13.64 -21.32 5.65
CA GLY A 427 13.56 -21.58 4.21
C GLY A 427 13.19 -20.34 3.40
N LEU A 428 12.25 -19.52 3.90
CA LEU A 428 11.90 -18.23 3.28
C LEU A 428 13.13 -17.34 3.09
N TYR A 429 14.00 -17.24 4.10
CA TYR A 429 15.19 -16.41 3.98
C TYR A 429 16.34 -17.09 3.23
N GLN A 430 16.64 -18.36 3.52
CA GLN A 430 17.82 -19.03 2.95
C GLN A 430 17.63 -19.34 1.46
N THR A 431 16.44 -19.81 1.06
CA THR A 431 16.11 -20.19 -0.31
C THR A 431 15.61 -19.01 -1.12
N HIS A 432 14.65 -18.24 -0.57
CA HIS A 432 13.94 -17.20 -1.34
C HIS A 432 14.41 -15.78 -1.03
N LYS A 433 15.36 -15.59 -0.11
CA LYS A 433 15.85 -14.27 0.34
C LYS A 433 14.75 -13.36 0.91
N ILE A 434 13.69 -13.96 1.44
CA ILE A 434 12.57 -13.25 2.08
C ILE A 434 12.83 -13.15 3.57
N SER A 435 13.03 -11.94 4.05
CA SER A 435 13.23 -11.64 5.48
C SER A 435 11.91 -11.70 6.25
N SER A 436 11.97 -11.96 7.55
CA SER A 436 10.79 -12.01 8.43
C SER A 436 11.00 -11.15 9.67
N VAL A 437 10.09 -10.20 9.91
CA VAL A 437 10.04 -9.43 11.17
C VAL A 437 8.79 -9.86 11.92
N VAL A 438 8.98 -10.53 13.06
CA VAL A 438 7.89 -11.19 13.79
C VAL A 438 7.78 -10.61 15.20
N VAL A 439 6.62 -10.07 15.56
CA VAL A 439 6.30 -9.74 16.94
C VAL A 439 5.92 -11.02 17.68
N VAL A 440 6.60 -11.30 18.79
CA VAL A 440 6.37 -12.49 19.62
C VAL A 440 6.28 -12.09 21.09
N GLY A 441 5.29 -12.60 21.80
CA GLY A 441 5.08 -12.41 23.23
C GLY A 441 4.65 -13.67 23.98
N GLY A 442 4.03 -14.65 23.31
CA GLY A 442 3.46 -15.84 23.96
C GLY A 442 4.29 -17.12 23.80
N VAL A 443 4.89 -17.33 22.63
CA VAL A 443 5.52 -18.63 22.29
C VAL A 443 7.04 -18.57 22.24
N GLY A 444 7.68 -19.33 23.14
CA GLY A 444 9.15 -19.37 23.28
C GLY A 444 9.90 -20.11 22.16
N ASP A 445 9.24 -21.01 21.43
CA ASP A 445 9.88 -21.80 20.34
C ASP A 445 10.45 -20.92 19.23
N TRP A 446 9.95 -19.68 19.09
CA TRP A 446 10.51 -18.69 18.18
C TRP A 446 11.95 -18.31 18.49
N LEU A 447 12.45 -18.52 19.71
CA LEU A 447 13.84 -18.19 20.09
C LEU A 447 14.90 -19.09 19.41
N ASP A 448 14.48 -20.15 18.72
CA ASP A 448 15.38 -21.10 18.05
C ASP A 448 15.82 -20.66 16.64
N VAL A 449 15.01 -19.83 15.97
CA VAL A 449 15.22 -19.43 14.56
C VAL A 449 15.85 -18.05 14.31
N PRO A 450 15.91 -17.09 15.24
CA PRO A 450 16.10 -15.72 14.86
C PRO A 450 17.57 -15.39 14.63
N HIS A 451 17.82 -14.55 13.65
CA HIS A 451 19.12 -13.91 13.49
C HIS A 451 19.27 -12.80 14.52
N ASN A 452 18.22 -12.01 14.75
CA ASN A 452 18.21 -10.85 15.65
C ASN A 452 17.01 -10.90 16.59
N VAL A 453 17.19 -10.43 17.83
CA VAL A 453 16.09 -10.26 18.78
C VAL A 453 16.12 -8.86 19.38
N LEU A 454 15.09 -8.08 19.09
CA LEU A 454 14.84 -6.77 19.66
C LEU A 454 13.88 -6.92 20.85
N LEU A 455 14.35 -6.69 22.06
CA LEU A 455 13.52 -6.71 23.26
C LEU A 455 13.07 -5.29 23.60
N LEU A 456 11.76 -5.07 23.70
CA LEU A 456 11.18 -3.82 24.19
C LEU A 456 10.82 -3.94 25.67
N ASP A 457 11.41 -3.08 26.49
CA ASP A 457 11.03 -2.90 27.88
C ASP A 457 10.72 -1.43 28.17
N LYS A 458 9.49 -1.16 28.63
CA LYS A 458 8.99 0.21 28.87
C LYS A 458 9.30 1.16 27.71
N TYR A 459 9.02 0.70 26.49
CA TYR A 459 9.24 1.44 25.23
C TYR A 459 10.70 1.71 24.86
N VAL A 460 11.66 1.11 25.57
CA VAL A 460 13.09 1.18 25.28
C VAL A 460 13.55 -0.12 24.62
N ALA A 461 14.33 0.00 23.55
CA ALA A 461 14.82 -1.13 22.77
C ALA A 461 16.18 -1.65 23.27
N TYR A 462 16.30 -2.97 23.39
CA TYR A 462 17.49 -3.69 23.78
C TYR A 462 17.80 -4.80 22.77
N ASP A 463 19.08 -5.04 22.50
CA ASP A 463 19.51 -6.20 21.74
C ASP A 463 19.56 -7.42 22.68
N ALA A 464 18.58 -8.31 22.52
CA ALA A 464 18.47 -9.53 23.30
C ALA A 464 18.95 -10.77 22.54
N THR A 465 19.65 -10.61 21.40
CA THR A 465 20.04 -11.72 20.52
C THR A 465 20.84 -12.80 21.27
N LYS A 466 21.89 -12.40 22.01
CA LYS A 466 22.70 -13.36 22.80
C LYS A 466 21.91 -14.01 23.94
N LYS A 467 21.00 -13.24 24.56
CA LYS A 467 20.14 -13.74 25.64
C LYS A 467 19.16 -14.79 25.10
N ALA A 468 18.54 -14.53 23.96
CA ALA A 468 17.64 -15.45 23.27
C ALA A 468 18.36 -16.76 22.91
N GLN A 469 19.58 -16.68 22.36
CA GLN A 469 20.40 -17.85 22.06
C GLN A 469 20.72 -18.68 23.32
N SER A 470 21.08 -18.01 24.43
CA SER A 470 21.32 -18.69 25.70
C SER A 470 20.06 -19.38 26.25
N ILE A 471 18.88 -18.76 26.10
CA ILE A 471 17.61 -19.34 26.55
C ILE A 471 17.27 -20.54 25.67
N SER A 472 17.33 -20.41 24.34
CA SER A 472 17.11 -21.53 23.41
C SER A 472 17.99 -22.73 23.78
N TYR A 473 19.29 -22.51 24.05
CA TYR A 473 20.21 -23.58 24.48
C TYR A 473 19.86 -24.22 25.83
N GLN A 474 19.34 -23.45 26.79
CA GLN A 474 18.95 -23.98 28.11
C GLN A 474 17.68 -24.83 28.03
N PHE A 475 16.74 -24.45 27.17
CA PHE A 475 15.43 -25.09 27.06
C PHE A 475 15.34 -26.09 25.90
N SER A 476 16.43 -26.31 25.15
CA SER A 476 16.51 -27.28 24.04
C SER A 476 16.53 -28.76 24.49
N TYR A 477 15.94 -29.11 25.64
CA TYR A 477 15.72 -30.50 26.05
C TYR A 477 14.73 -31.16 25.08
N GLY A 478 15.30 -31.79 24.05
CA GLY A 478 14.58 -32.48 22.99
C GLY A 478 14.62 -31.68 21.69
N HIS A 479 15.71 -31.81 20.93
CA HIS A 479 15.67 -31.52 19.49
C HIS A 479 14.62 -32.43 18.85
N VAL A 480 13.38 -31.94 18.76
CA VAL A 480 12.29 -32.70 18.17
C VAL A 480 12.59 -32.82 16.68
N GLN A 481 12.62 -34.05 16.17
CA GLN A 481 12.66 -34.28 14.73
C GLN A 481 11.24 -34.20 14.18
N TYR A 482 11.03 -33.45 13.10
CA TYR A 482 9.74 -33.46 12.39
C TYR A 482 9.78 -34.54 11.32
N ALA A 483 8.97 -35.58 11.49
CA ALA A 483 8.91 -36.72 10.57
C ALA A 483 10.30 -37.34 10.24
N GLY A 484 11.26 -37.30 11.17
CA GLY A 484 12.63 -37.78 10.96
C GLY A 484 13.53 -36.90 10.08
N ARG A 485 13.08 -35.71 9.64
CA ARG A 485 13.81 -34.81 8.71
C ARG A 485 14.79 -33.83 9.38
N GLY A 486 15.12 -34.03 10.66
CA GLY A 486 16.04 -33.17 11.41
C GLY A 486 15.32 -32.17 12.34
N VAL A 487 16.08 -31.23 12.91
CA VAL A 487 15.56 -30.26 13.88
C VAL A 487 14.55 -29.36 13.20
N VAL A 488 13.30 -29.36 13.68
CA VAL A 488 12.14 -28.82 12.92
C VAL A 488 12.30 -27.38 12.48
N HIS A 489 13.00 -26.57 13.25
CA HIS A 489 13.23 -25.16 12.96
C HIS A 489 14.33 -24.90 11.93
N ARG A 490 14.99 -25.93 11.37
CA ARG A 490 16.01 -25.82 10.31
C ARG A 490 15.63 -26.57 9.04
N LEU A 491 14.34 -26.83 8.84
CA LEU A 491 13.87 -27.47 7.61
C LEU A 491 14.13 -26.55 6.42
N GLU A 492 14.74 -27.11 5.37
CA GLU A 492 14.86 -26.43 4.09
C GLU A 492 13.46 -26.19 3.50
N TRP A 493 13.36 -25.18 2.62
CA TRP A 493 12.14 -24.96 1.86
C TRP A 493 11.97 -26.11 0.86
N ASP A 494 10.83 -26.80 0.93
CA ASP A 494 10.52 -27.85 -0.03
C ASP A 494 10.16 -27.21 -1.37
N ARG A 495 10.84 -27.62 -2.46
CA ARG A 495 10.58 -27.09 -3.81
C ARG A 495 9.12 -27.23 -4.18
N SER A 496 8.45 -28.33 -3.79
CA SER A 496 7.03 -28.55 -4.09
C SER A 496 6.08 -27.54 -3.44
N GLY A 497 6.54 -26.87 -2.38
CA GLY A 497 5.78 -25.82 -1.68
C GLY A 497 6.04 -24.42 -2.23
N THR A 498 6.91 -24.28 -3.24
CA THR A 498 7.14 -22.99 -3.91
C THR A 498 5.89 -22.59 -4.68
N PRO A 499 5.45 -21.31 -4.60
CA PRO A 499 4.31 -20.84 -5.38
C PRO A 499 4.59 -21.03 -6.87
N ILE A 500 3.62 -21.60 -7.59
CA ILE A 500 3.62 -21.63 -9.05
C ILE A 500 3.09 -20.26 -9.50
N PRO A 501 3.72 -19.56 -10.45
CA PRO A 501 3.22 -18.29 -10.95
C PRO A 501 1.82 -18.43 -11.56
N ARG A 502 0.88 -17.57 -11.17
CA ARG A 502 -0.50 -17.59 -11.66
C ARG A 502 -0.88 -16.32 -12.37
N ARG A 503 -1.94 -16.38 -13.16
CA ARG A 503 -2.56 -15.25 -13.84
C ARG A 503 -4.09 -15.38 -13.81
N PRO A 504 -4.85 -14.27 -13.94
CA PRO A 504 -6.28 -14.36 -14.17
C PRO A 504 -6.58 -15.12 -15.46
N LEU A 505 -7.52 -16.07 -15.38
CA LEU A 505 -8.01 -16.85 -16.52
C LEU A 505 -8.69 -15.92 -17.53
N ASP A 506 -8.41 -16.11 -18.82
CA ASP A 506 -8.92 -15.26 -19.89
C ASP A 506 -10.44 -15.17 -19.91
N SER A 507 -11.14 -16.28 -19.67
CA SER A 507 -12.61 -16.29 -19.65
C SER A 507 -13.20 -15.46 -18.52
N PHE A 508 -12.52 -15.37 -17.38
CA PHE A 508 -12.91 -14.50 -16.27
C PHE A 508 -12.57 -13.04 -16.60
N ALA A 509 -11.34 -12.79 -17.06
CA ALA A 509 -10.88 -11.47 -17.47
C ALA A 509 -11.77 -10.82 -18.55
N GLN A 510 -12.24 -11.59 -19.53
CA GLN A 510 -13.14 -11.14 -20.59
C GLN A 510 -14.49 -10.62 -20.08
N GLN A 511 -14.96 -11.07 -18.92
CA GLN A 511 -16.18 -10.54 -18.30
C GLN A 511 -16.03 -9.04 -17.96
N TYR A 512 -14.79 -8.60 -17.73
CA TYR A 512 -14.39 -7.23 -17.40
C TYR A 512 -13.72 -6.52 -18.59
N GLY A 513 -13.91 -7.03 -19.82
CA GLY A 513 -13.25 -6.52 -21.03
C GLY A 513 -13.68 -5.11 -21.46
N SER A 514 -14.87 -4.66 -21.07
CA SER A 514 -15.38 -3.30 -21.31
C SER A 514 -16.42 -2.91 -20.26
N ASP A 515 -16.66 -1.60 -20.11
CA ASP A 515 -17.76 -1.04 -19.28
C ASP A 515 -17.73 -1.50 -17.81
N VAL A 516 -16.53 -1.56 -17.22
CA VAL A 516 -16.33 -1.97 -15.82
C VAL A 516 -16.47 -0.76 -14.91
N SER A 517 -17.37 -0.89 -13.94
CA SER A 517 -17.54 0.06 -12.86
C SER A 517 -16.98 -0.48 -11.55
N VAL A 518 -16.37 0.42 -10.79
CA VAL A 518 -15.84 0.14 -9.45
C VAL A 518 -16.72 0.89 -8.45
N SER A 519 -17.18 0.17 -7.42
CA SER A 519 -17.94 0.71 -6.29
C SER A 519 -17.24 0.43 -4.97
N ILE A 520 -17.39 1.35 -4.01
CA ILE A 520 -16.92 1.15 -2.63
C ILE A 520 -18.08 0.64 -1.79
N LEU A 521 -17.83 -0.42 -1.03
CA LEU A 521 -18.76 -1.03 -0.09
C LEU A 521 -18.30 -0.81 1.36
N ASP A 522 -19.17 -1.15 2.32
CA ASP A 522 -18.88 -1.20 3.76
C ASP A 522 -18.16 0.01 4.33
N GLY A 523 -18.53 1.21 3.88
CA GLY A 523 -17.97 2.46 4.39
C GLY A 523 -16.51 2.73 3.99
N GLY A 524 -15.96 2.02 2.99
CA GLY A 524 -14.57 2.17 2.56
C GLY A 524 -13.66 0.98 2.84
N HIS A 525 -14.23 -0.16 3.21
CA HIS A 525 -13.48 -1.35 3.60
C HIS A 525 -13.58 -2.51 2.62
N ALA A 526 -14.52 -2.46 1.68
CA ALA A 526 -14.66 -3.42 0.60
C ALA A 526 -14.87 -2.67 -0.73
N LEU A 527 -14.65 -3.37 -1.84
CA LEU A 527 -14.96 -2.87 -3.17
C LEU A 527 -15.71 -3.92 -3.99
N SER A 528 -16.39 -3.48 -5.04
CA SER A 528 -17.04 -4.34 -6.03
C SER A 528 -16.68 -3.88 -7.44
N LEU A 529 -16.37 -4.84 -8.31
CA LEU A 529 -16.26 -4.68 -9.76
C LEU A 529 -17.49 -5.31 -10.42
N HIS A 530 -18.24 -4.51 -11.17
CA HIS A 530 -19.45 -4.93 -11.89
C HIS A 530 -19.54 -4.23 -13.26
N ARG A 531 -20.48 -4.66 -14.10
CA ARG A 531 -20.70 -4.08 -15.43
C ARG A 531 -21.84 -3.09 -15.39
N ASP A 532 -21.75 -2.02 -16.16
CA ASP A 532 -22.78 -0.97 -16.20
C ASP A 532 -24.15 -1.43 -16.75
N ASN A 533 -24.24 -2.57 -17.43
CA ASN A 533 -25.53 -3.08 -17.95
C ASN A 533 -26.43 -3.68 -16.86
N ASP A 534 -25.97 -3.79 -15.63
CA ASP A 534 -26.75 -4.23 -14.46
C ASP A 534 -27.54 -3.06 -13.84
N ASP A 535 -28.18 -2.25 -14.69
CA ASP A 535 -29.06 -1.10 -14.36
C ASP A 535 -30.37 -1.51 -13.64
N SER A 536 -30.43 -2.73 -13.07
CA SER A 536 -31.41 -3.06 -12.05
C SER A 536 -30.88 -2.55 -10.71
N ASP A 537 -31.35 -1.39 -10.28
CA ASP A 537 -31.26 -0.85 -8.92
C ASP A 537 -30.11 -1.44 -8.09
N ALA A 538 -28.97 -0.75 -8.00
CA ALA A 538 -27.85 -1.08 -7.11
C ALA A 538 -28.21 -1.12 -5.59
N MET A 539 -29.50 -1.12 -5.26
CA MET A 539 -30.09 -1.35 -3.94
C MET A 539 -31.00 -2.60 -3.87
N GLN A 540 -31.20 -3.36 -4.96
CA GLN A 540 -32.07 -4.54 -4.99
C GLN A 540 -31.53 -5.68 -5.89
N VAL A 541 -30.28 -6.09 -5.70
CA VAL A 541 -29.87 -7.49 -5.93
C VAL A 541 -28.84 -7.85 -4.86
N ILE A 542 -29.31 -8.21 -3.67
CA ILE A 542 -28.55 -9.01 -2.71
C ILE A 542 -29.30 -10.33 -2.64
N ASP A 543 -29.14 -11.15 -3.68
CA ASP A 543 -29.39 -12.58 -3.61
C ASP A 543 -28.17 -13.26 -4.26
N ASP A 544 -27.42 -13.96 -3.41
CA ASP A 544 -26.42 -15.02 -3.66
C ASP A 544 -25.15 -14.81 -4.51
N ASP A 545 -25.00 -13.78 -5.34
CA ASP A 545 -23.77 -13.61 -6.15
C ASP A 545 -22.83 -12.53 -5.59
N GLU A 546 -22.00 -12.88 -4.59
CA GLU A 546 -20.88 -12.06 -4.09
C GLU A 546 -19.75 -11.83 -5.15
N GLU A 547 -19.96 -12.24 -6.40
CA GLU A 547 -18.96 -12.20 -7.47
C GLU A 547 -18.46 -10.75 -7.73
N GLY A 548 -17.15 -10.60 -7.94
CA GLY A 548 -16.53 -9.30 -8.15
C GLY A 548 -16.36 -8.45 -6.89
N CYS A 549 -16.70 -8.94 -5.69
CA CYS A 549 -16.46 -8.24 -4.43
C CYS A 549 -15.11 -8.61 -3.80
N ALA A 550 -14.43 -7.65 -3.16
CA ALA A 550 -13.20 -7.89 -2.41
C ALA A 550 -13.22 -7.15 -1.06
N ASP A 551 -13.11 -7.89 0.04
CA ASP A 551 -12.94 -7.33 1.39
C ASP A 551 -11.47 -6.96 1.64
N ALA A 552 -11.23 -5.66 1.87
CA ALA A 552 -9.92 -5.10 2.17
C ALA A 552 -9.76 -4.67 3.63
N SER A 553 -10.74 -4.94 4.51
CA SER A 553 -10.74 -4.56 5.92
C SER A 553 -9.54 -5.09 6.70
N ARG A 554 -8.95 -6.21 6.24
CA ARG A 554 -7.79 -6.85 6.87
C ARG A 554 -6.46 -6.51 6.18
N ILE A 555 -6.47 -5.79 5.05
CA ILE A 555 -5.25 -5.31 4.39
C ILE A 555 -4.74 -4.06 5.13
N GLN A 556 -3.74 -4.24 6.00
CA GLN A 556 -3.34 -3.23 6.98
C GLN A 556 -2.59 -2.01 6.41
N GLN A 557 -2.00 -2.16 5.23
CA GLN A 557 -1.14 -1.12 4.64
C GLN A 557 -1.92 -0.17 3.69
N PHE A 558 -3.24 -0.34 3.53
CA PHE A 558 -4.08 0.67 2.88
C PHE A 558 -4.16 1.95 3.71
N LEU A 559 -4.04 3.09 3.02
CA LEU A 559 -4.06 4.42 3.63
C LEU A 559 -5.46 5.02 3.69
N SER A 560 -6.26 4.79 2.65
CA SER A 560 -7.58 5.40 2.52
C SER A 560 -8.47 4.63 1.55
N ARG A 561 -9.78 4.92 1.59
CA ARG A 561 -10.75 4.44 0.61
C ARG A 561 -10.44 4.85 -0.84
N LYS A 562 -9.68 5.95 -1.04
CA LYS A 562 -9.29 6.40 -2.37
C LYS A 562 -8.24 5.50 -2.97
N GLN A 563 -7.31 5.04 -2.14
CA GLN A 563 -6.31 4.06 -2.52
C GLN A 563 -6.96 2.70 -2.79
N LEU A 564 -7.97 2.31 -2.01
CA LEU A 564 -8.76 1.10 -2.27
C LEU A 564 -9.49 1.17 -3.63
N TYR A 565 -10.16 2.29 -3.91
CA TYR A 565 -10.81 2.50 -5.21
C TYR A 565 -9.81 2.48 -6.36
N ALA A 566 -8.66 3.14 -6.19
CA ALA A 566 -7.58 3.12 -7.15
C ALA A 566 -7.06 1.70 -7.40
N SER A 567 -6.97 0.85 -6.38
CA SER A 567 -6.67 -0.58 -6.56
C SER A 567 -7.73 -1.29 -7.40
N GLY A 568 -9.02 -1.02 -7.19
CA GLY A 568 -10.09 -1.57 -8.04
C GLY A 568 -9.96 -1.15 -9.51
N VAL A 569 -9.65 0.13 -9.77
CA VAL A 569 -9.37 0.65 -11.13
C VAL A 569 -8.16 -0.05 -11.75
N CYS A 570 -7.10 -0.24 -10.97
CA CYS A 570 -5.90 -0.97 -11.42
C CYS A 570 -6.19 -2.46 -11.68
N VAL A 571 -7.04 -3.10 -10.87
CA VAL A 571 -7.48 -4.48 -11.08
C VAL A 571 -8.29 -4.60 -12.36
N ALA A 572 -9.22 -3.67 -12.63
CA ALA A 572 -9.94 -3.64 -13.90
C ALA A 572 -8.98 -3.53 -15.09
N TRP A 573 -7.96 -2.67 -14.99
CA TRP A 573 -6.92 -2.53 -16.02
C TRP A 573 -6.11 -3.84 -16.21
N LEU A 574 -5.72 -4.50 -15.12
CA LEU A 574 -5.00 -5.78 -15.15
C LEU A 574 -5.84 -6.87 -15.82
N LEU A 575 -7.13 -6.98 -15.50
CA LEU A 575 -8.04 -7.94 -16.10
C LEU A 575 -8.19 -7.70 -17.61
N GLN A 576 -8.26 -6.45 -18.08
CA GLN A 576 -8.32 -6.14 -19.51
C GLN A 576 -7.02 -6.46 -20.26
N ARG A 577 -5.87 -6.44 -19.59
CA ARG A 577 -4.54 -6.62 -20.21
C ARG A 577 -3.96 -8.02 -20.07
N ALA A 578 -4.39 -8.78 -19.06
CA ALA A 578 -3.91 -10.14 -18.83
C ALA A 578 -4.06 -11.04 -20.07
N PRO A 579 -5.20 -11.07 -20.80
CA PRO A 579 -5.36 -11.89 -22.00
C PRO A 579 -4.34 -11.62 -23.12
N ASN A 580 -3.83 -10.39 -23.20
CA ASN A 580 -2.82 -10.01 -24.20
C ASN A 580 -1.40 -10.46 -23.82
N ASN A 581 -1.20 -10.99 -22.61
CA ASN A 581 0.11 -11.36 -22.07
C ASN A 581 0.09 -12.79 -21.48
N PRO A 582 -0.20 -13.85 -22.26
CA PRO A 582 -0.50 -15.20 -21.76
C PRO A 582 0.59 -15.82 -20.88
N HIS A 583 1.86 -15.43 -21.07
CA HIS A 583 3.00 -15.94 -20.32
C HIS A 583 3.38 -15.08 -19.09
N ALA A 584 2.68 -13.98 -18.84
CA ALA A 584 2.98 -13.08 -17.72
C ALA A 584 2.23 -13.53 -16.45
N GLY A 585 2.99 -13.93 -15.42
CA GLY A 585 2.46 -14.21 -14.09
C GLY A 585 2.11 -12.95 -13.32
N LEU A 586 1.48 -13.12 -12.16
CA LEU A 586 0.99 -12.03 -11.31
C LEU A 586 2.09 -10.99 -11.05
N GLN A 587 3.30 -11.41 -10.68
CA GLN A 587 4.43 -10.50 -10.49
C GLN A 587 4.75 -9.67 -11.74
N SER A 588 4.80 -10.31 -12.91
CA SER A 588 5.12 -9.63 -14.17
C SER A 588 4.02 -8.65 -14.57
N LEU A 589 2.75 -9.01 -14.36
CA LEU A 589 1.61 -8.14 -14.64
C LEU A 589 1.61 -6.92 -13.71
N LEU A 590 1.89 -7.13 -12.41
CA LEU A 590 2.04 -6.03 -11.44
C LEU A 590 3.22 -5.12 -11.77
N GLN A 591 4.34 -5.67 -12.24
CA GLN A 591 5.49 -4.88 -12.67
C GLN A 591 5.17 -4.01 -13.89
N GLN A 592 4.49 -4.56 -14.90
CA GLN A 592 4.04 -3.77 -16.06
C GLN A 592 3.13 -2.61 -15.67
N LEU A 593 2.24 -2.85 -14.70
CA LEU A 593 1.38 -1.80 -14.14
C LEU A 593 2.18 -0.74 -13.38
N ASP A 594 3.14 -1.14 -12.54
CA ASP A 594 4.00 -0.20 -11.82
C ASP A 594 4.82 0.67 -12.77
N ASP A 595 5.34 0.12 -13.88
CA ASP A 595 6.06 0.86 -14.92
C ASP A 595 5.16 1.91 -15.59
N LEU A 596 3.90 1.58 -15.85
CA LEU A 596 2.93 2.55 -16.40
C LEU A 596 2.58 3.64 -15.40
N LEU A 597 2.36 3.28 -14.13
CA LEU A 597 2.11 4.24 -13.06
C LEU A 597 3.32 5.15 -12.82
N ASP A 598 4.55 4.66 -12.97
CA ASP A 598 5.77 5.46 -12.83
C ASP A 598 5.91 6.53 -13.92
N ASN A 599 5.42 6.24 -15.12
CA ASN A 599 5.51 7.14 -16.27
C ASN A 599 4.33 8.12 -16.36
N GLY A 600 3.09 7.64 -16.19
CA GLY A 600 1.88 8.42 -16.44
C GLY A 600 0.93 8.56 -15.25
N GLY A 601 1.25 7.93 -14.12
CA GLY A 601 0.44 7.96 -12.90
C GLY A 601 -0.96 7.39 -13.07
N MET A 602 -1.83 7.68 -12.10
CA MET A 602 -3.22 7.18 -12.10
C MET A 602 -4.05 7.72 -13.28
N ASN A 603 -3.72 8.92 -13.78
CA ASN A 603 -4.44 9.51 -14.91
C ASN A 603 -4.21 8.72 -16.20
N GLN A 604 -3.02 8.14 -16.41
CA GLN A 604 -2.77 7.26 -17.55
C GLN A 604 -3.62 5.99 -17.48
N ILE A 605 -3.77 5.37 -16.31
CA ILE A 605 -4.61 4.18 -16.15
C ILE A 605 -6.08 4.49 -16.49
N LEU A 606 -6.60 5.63 -16.02
CA LEU A 606 -7.96 6.09 -16.36
C LEU A 606 -8.13 6.38 -17.86
N GLN A 607 -7.06 6.80 -18.54
CA GLN A 607 -7.06 6.99 -19.99
C GLN A 607 -6.94 5.67 -20.75
N ASP A 608 -6.18 4.69 -20.26
CA ASP A 608 -6.03 3.38 -20.89
C ASP A 608 -7.31 2.54 -20.81
N LEU A 609 -8.12 2.73 -19.77
CA LEU A 609 -9.45 2.14 -19.65
C LEU A 609 -10.48 2.78 -20.61
N ARG A 610 -10.07 3.65 -21.54
CA ARG A 610 -10.96 4.28 -22.52
C ARG A 610 -11.53 3.25 -23.50
N GLU A 611 -12.86 3.25 -23.59
CA GLU A 611 -13.62 2.60 -24.65
C GLU A 611 -13.39 3.34 -25.99
N GLU A 612 -13.08 2.63 -27.08
CA GLU A 612 -12.93 3.19 -28.44
C GLU A 612 -14.25 3.74 -29.04
N ARG A 613 -15.34 3.81 -28.29
CA ARG A 613 -16.66 4.18 -28.81
C ARG A 613 -17.34 5.22 -27.94
N ASN A 614 -17.04 6.48 -28.23
CA ASN A 614 -17.98 7.61 -28.33
C ASN A 614 -17.15 8.89 -28.31
N GLY A 615 -17.51 9.90 -29.10
CA GLY A 615 -16.79 11.18 -29.22
C GLY A 615 -16.71 12.04 -27.94
N SER A 616 -16.85 11.44 -26.76
CA SER A 616 -16.55 12.01 -25.45
C SER A 616 -15.03 12.19 -25.28
N LYS A 617 -14.61 13.37 -24.79
CA LYS A 617 -13.20 13.64 -24.46
C LYS A 617 -12.67 12.85 -23.25
N HIS A 618 -13.55 12.29 -22.41
CA HIS A 618 -13.20 11.64 -21.13
C HIS A 618 -13.79 10.22 -21.00
N SER A 619 -13.09 9.30 -20.32
CA SER A 619 -13.57 7.93 -20.06
C SER A 619 -14.68 7.91 -19.00
N LYS A 620 -15.56 6.91 -19.08
CA LYS A 620 -16.55 6.65 -18.02
C LYS A 620 -15.86 6.42 -16.67
N ALA A 621 -14.79 5.63 -16.65
CA ALA A 621 -13.98 5.39 -15.46
C ALA A 621 -13.51 6.69 -14.78
N TRP A 622 -13.14 7.71 -15.56
CA TRP A 622 -12.78 9.02 -15.03
C TRP A 622 -13.98 9.75 -14.41
N ILE A 623 -15.15 9.71 -15.05
CA ILE A 623 -16.38 10.31 -14.51
C ILE A 623 -16.78 9.61 -13.20
N HIS A 624 -16.85 8.28 -13.18
CA HIS A 624 -17.21 7.49 -11.99
C HIS A 624 -16.23 7.72 -10.84
N THR A 625 -14.93 7.87 -11.13
CA THR A 625 -13.91 8.23 -10.15
C THR A 625 -14.25 9.55 -9.46
N LEU A 626 -14.54 10.60 -10.25
CA LEU A 626 -14.92 11.90 -9.71
C LEU A 626 -16.18 11.82 -8.86
N GLU A 627 -17.17 11.05 -9.29
CA GLU A 627 -18.45 10.90 -8.58
C GLU A 627 -18.34 10.10 -7.28
N THR A 628 -17.40 9.15 -7.19
CA THR A 628 -17.28 8.22 -6.07
C THR A 628 -16.28 8.69 -5.02
N VAL A 629 -15.07 9.06 -5.46
CA VAL A 629 -13.94 9.37 -4.56
C VAL A 629 -13.29 10.72 -4.82
N GLY A 630 -13.60 11.37 -5.94
CA GLY A 630 -13.14 12.73 -6.29
C GLY A 630 -11.73 12.72 -6.87
N TYR A 631 -10.80 11.98 -6.28
CA TYR A 631 -9.48 11.71 -6.84
C TYR A 631 -8.95 10.36 -6.38
N LEU A 632 -7.92 9.89 -7.06
CA LEU A 632 -7.21 8.64 -6.77
C LEU A 632 -5.92 8.92 -6.02
N GLU A 633 -5.59 8.03 -5.10
CA GLU A 633 -4.28 7.96 -4.44
C GLU A 633 -3.59 6.69 -4.94
N ARG A 634 -2.33 6.79 -5.38
CA ARG A 634 -1.62 5.65 -5.97
C ARG A 634 -1.49 4.48 -4.96
N PRO A 635 -2.01 3.29 -5.28
CA PRO A 635 -1.75 2.06 -4.52
C PRO A 635 -0.36 1.50 -4.85
N ARG A 636 0.22 0.65 -3.99
CA ARG A 636 1.39 -0.14 -4.38
C ARG A 636 0.93 -1.42 -5.07
N SER A 637 1.81 -2.04 -5.85
CA SER A 637 1.57 -3.33 -6.50
C SER A 637 1.07 -4.41 -5.53
N PHE A 638 1.58 -4.44 -4.29
CA PHE A 638 1.08 -5.39 -3.28
C PHE A 638 -0.38 -5.17 -2.89
N GLU A 639 -0.82 -3.93 -2.68
CA GLU A 639 -2.25 -3.67 -2.40
C GLU A 639 -3.14 -4.04 -3.59
N ILE A 640 -2.68 -3.78 -4.82
CA ILE A 640 -3.41 -4.13 -6.05
C ILE A 640 -3.53 -5.64 -6.19
N GLY A 641 -2.41 -6.36 -6.03
CA GLY A 641 -2.38 -7.82 -6.07
C GLY A 641 -3.21 -8.45 -4.95
N GLN A 642 -3.17 -7.89 -3.74
CA GLN A 642 -3.99 -8.37 -2.63
C GLN A 642 -5.48 -8.20 -2.89
N VAL A 643 -5.92 -7.09 -3.50
CA VAL A 643 -7.31 -6.90 -3.94
C VAL A 643 -7.68 -7.94 -5.01
N LEU A 644 -6.82 -8.13 -6.02
CA LEU A 644 -7.06 -9.09 -7.09
C LEU A 644 -7.24 -10.52 -6.56
N THR A 645 -6.37 -10.97 -5.66
CA THR A 645 -6.43 -12.35 -5.11
C THR A 645 -7.58 -12.56 -4.12
N ARG A 646 -8.22 -11.48 -3.64
CA ARG A 646 -9.39 -11.50 -2.75
C ARG A 646 -10.70 -11.26 -3.48
N LEU A 647 -10.67 -11.05 -4.79
CA LEU A 647 -11.85 -10.85 -5.60
C LEU A 647 -12.68 -12.13 -5.65
N HIS A 648 -13.86 -12.12 -5.06
CA HIS A 648 -14.73 -13.28 -5.02
C HIS A 648 -15.14 -13.66 -6.45
N GLY A 649 -15.04 -14.95 -6.78
CA GLY A 649 -15.26 -15.46 -8.14
C GLY A 649 -14.03 -15.51 -9.04
N ILE A 650 -12.92 -14.81 -8.71
CA ILE A 650 -11.68 -14.82 -9.51
C ILE A 650 -11.27 -16.25 -9.88
N LYS A 651 -10.96 -16.46 -11.15
CA LYS A 651 -10.37 -17.71 -11.64
C LYS A 651 -8.93 -17.45 -12.02
N MET A 652 -8.02 -18.14 -11.35
CA MET A 652 -6.58 -18.07 -11.59
C MET A 652 -6.12 -19.36 -12.26
N GLU A 653 -5.34 -19.24 -13.32
CA GLU A 653 -4.64 -20.36 -13.96
C GLU A 653 -3.14 -20.29 -13.66
N GLU A 654 -2.50 -21.45 -13.63
CA GLU A 654 -1.05 -21.55 -13.46
C GLU A 654 -0.36 -21.38 -14.81
N ILE A 655 0.78 -20.70 -14.78
CA ILE A 655 1.63 -20.57 -15.95
C ILE A 655 2.55 -21.79 -15.99
N PRO A 656 2.55 -22.56 -17.09
CA PRO A 656 3.49 -23.65 -17.26
C PRO A 656 4.91 -23.09 -17.19
N VAL A 657 5.65 -23.44 -16.14
CA VAL A 657 7.09 -23.26 -16.10
C VAL A 657 7.65 -24.40 -16.95
N GLU A 658 8.49 -24.11 -17.96
CA GLU A 658 9.23 -25.17 -18.64
C GLU A 658 10.04 -25.91 -17.57
N ASP A 659 9.68 -27.17 -17.29
CA ASP A 659 10.47 -28.05 -16.42
C ASP A 659 11.90 -28.04 -16.96
N ASP A 660 12.84 -27.46 -16.21
CA ASP A 660 14.26 -27.75 -16.43
C ASP A 660 14.36 -29.28 -16.41
N GLY A 661 14.85 -29.94 -17.46
CA GLY A 661 14.79 -31.41 -17.60
C GLY A 661 15.42 -32.22 -16.44
N GLU A 662 16.06 -31.54 -15.48
CA GLU A 662 16.45 -32.07 -14.17
C GLU A 662 15.26 -32.37 -13.23
N GLU A 663 14.13 -31.68 -13.36
CA GLU A 663 12.95 -31.75 -12.50
C GLU A 663 12.10 -33.01 -12.78
N GLU A 664 11.85 -33.32 -14.05
CA GLU A 664 11.24 -34.59 -14.48
C GLU A 664 12.13 -35.78 -14.06
N ALA A 665 13.46 -35.63 -14.18
CA ALA A 665 14.42 -36.66 -13.77
C ALA A 665 14.44 -36.86 -12.24
N ALA A 666 14.41 -35.78 -11.45
CA ALA A 666 14.35 -35.83 -9.99
C ALA A 666 13.02 -36.43 -9.50
N ARG A 667 11.89 -36.08 -10.14
CA ARG A 667 10.56 -36.62 -9.83
C ARG A 667 10.51 -38.13 -10.11
N LEU A 668 11.00 -38.57 -11.26
CA LEU A 668 11.08 -39.99 -11.61
C LEU A 668 12.01 -40.76 -10.66
N GLU A 669 13.08 -40.14 -10.17
CA GLU A 669 13.98 -40.76 -9.22
C GLU A 669 13.37 -40.85 -7.80
N GLU A 670 12.62 -39.84 -7.36
CA GLU A 670 11.91 -39.86 -6.08
C GLU A 670 10.77 -40.89 -6.09
N GLU A 671 10.01 -40.98 -7.19
CA GLU A 671 9.00 -42.04 -7.38
C GLU A 671 9.64 -43.43 -7.38
N ARG A 672 10.79 -43.61 -8.05
CA ARG A 672 11.58 -44.85 -7.97
C ARG A 672 11.98 -45.19 -6.55
N LYS A 673 12.45 -44.21 -5.77
CA LYS A 673 12.83 -44.39 -4.37
C LYS A 673 11.63 -44.77 -3.50
N LYS A 674 10.48 -44.11 -3.66
CA LYS A 674 9.23 -44.45 -2.94
C LYS A 674 8.74 -45.85 -3.29
N LYS A 675 8.78 -46.23 -4.57
CA LYS A 675 8.37 -47.57 -5.03
C LYS A 675 9.31 -48.65 -4.50
N ALA A 676 10.62 -48.42 -4.55
CA ALA A 676 11.62 -49.34 -3.98
C ALA A 676 11.45 -49.50 -2.46
N LEU A 677 11.15 -48.41 -1.74
CA LEU A 677 10.88 -48.47 -0.31
C LEU A 677 9.60 -49.28 -0.03
N ALA A 678 8.51 -49.03 -0.76
CA ALA A 678 7.26 -49.78 -0.62
C ALA A 678 7.45 -51.28 -0.86
N GLU A 679 8.23 -51.66 -1.87
CA GLU A 679 8.58 -53.07 -2.15
C GLU A 679 9.43 -53.71 -1.03
N LEU A 680 10.39 -52.97 -0.47
CA LEU A 680 11.20 -53.41 0.67
C LEU A 680 10.34 -53.65 1.92
N TRP A 681 9.37 -52.77 2.18
CA TRP A 681 8.44 -52.90 3.29
C TRP A 681 7.47 -54.08 3.07
N ALA A 682 6.97 -54.28 1.85
CA ALA A 682 6.15 -55.44 1.50
C ALA A 682 6.90 -56.77 1.70
N LYS A 683 8.17 -56.85 1.27
CA LYS A 683 9.04 -58.03 1.50
C LYS A 683 9.36 -58.29 2.97
N ARG A 684 9.49 -57.25 3.79
CA ARG A 684 9.65 -57.40 5.24
C ARG A 684 8.38 -57.90 5.91
N LYS A 685 7.22 -57.45 5.44
CA LYS A 685 5.91 -57.88 5.96
C LYS A 685 5.61 -59.34 5.60
N SER A 686 6.03 -59.82 4.41
CA SER A 686 5.88 -61.23 4.04
C SER A 686 6.82 -62.16 4.81
N LYS A 687 8.06 -61.73 5.11
CA LYS A 687 9.01 -62.48 5.94
C LYS A 687 8.69 -62.53 7.44
N SER A 688 7.70 -61.75 7.90
CA SER A 688 7.23 -61.77 9.29
C SER A 688 6.02 -62.70 9.48
N ILE A 689 5.51 -63.29 8.39
CA ILE A 689 4.33 -64.17 8.37
C ILE A 689 4.72 -65.64 8.06
N GLU A 690 5.96 -65.89 7.65
CA GLU A 690 6.64 -67.20 7.75
C GLU A 690 7.39 -67.30 9.07
#